data_AF-A0A540VPS3-F1
#
_entry.id   AF-A0A540VPS3-F1
#
_cell.length_a   1.000
_cell.length_b   1.000
_cell.length_c   1.000
_cell.angle_alpha   90.00
_cell.angle_beta   90.00
_cell.angle_gamma   90.00
#
_symmetry.space_group_name_H-M   'P 1'
#
loop_
_entity.id
_entity.type
_entity.pdbx_description
1 polymer ?
#
loop_
_entity_poly.entity_id
_entity_poly.type
_entity_poly.pdbx_seq_one_letter_code
_entity_poly.pdbx_strand_id
1 'polypeptide(L)'
;MARRSGCTSPYGEWPDHAPGGTGYTPQRQGTVLDRGVDGGRECGPDGAGAGAPRSGSQFVPAHVQPHPPGSRTAQPQHRPRLWKQWGLSHLRVHYEPVTLDHFAAAVTLQERLSRTPRDGAFTCDPDTAKRRFLRWQQTASGNDEALFRRRLELAGLDEESVLHQLSGPAPLEPLPAWVTALAGGLDGLREAESDPCASSCLDPAHPLAFEGAVLPWVQWASATVRYRLDEPDALLGAGAWAEQQRYLLRRLSTLVTPTLMHISNAREIRDQESVTSALLQGQWHQVLETYPVLARLMGTVVDAWCHAVASFTTRLHADWPLLKDTFGIVGDGVDGLELGLSDLHHGGEQVIALTARCGTRFLYKPRDVGVEAGFSAWLEEFNARGLSPTLATLRVVPRTGYGWTEHIAHTSCATPRQVEAYFRRAGMLLCMLHVLGGSDVHAGNVIACGEHPVVVDLDGLLQPRNPAAWPTAELGAPQRAQDLLERSVLCTQFLPFWRLGADQTPFDDSALGGAREEAGNRCLLGCLPQDVELYSGQVIEGFEQAYRLLLEARDSLLAEQRIENLFGPCRTRFINRHTSVYTRLLEHLQTPENLRNGLDWGIELEMLARAGVQVTAGDDTLPPVVRHEQEAMTALDIPYFLIDAGNGRVTTPGGDWVLQHPGTPGFDAVRERMAHLGSDDLDCQKDLIQLSLASRCAHVASDEAAPWILASPRAPAVARLNREVPGQAPCTDALAPELPLESALEIGHQLHQLAIQGDDGSLTWHSLAMHPGTGRYHLEVMGHDLYDGSGGVAIFFSALFAVTGEPRWRACALGALRPLLKHGAHYFEHAGTVARPYLGVGLGLSALVYPCAVCAALLEDDLLAERALACAGWLSPETLARDQEYSVMRGGAGALLTLLALYRRFDRNWLLHHAACAGEQLLSNAVSTENGQIGWRTKDSTPMTGFSYGAAGIAYALSQLARETGDGAFEKAALQAITFENHFYDAASGNWLDPRKPDETAHISMWCHGGAGIGLGRLGMLSATDALAVRRDAERAIDGVLRAGPSPLDQVCCGNFGRIELLLTGGTRLGNPAYTGLARAWCSASIQRARSGGGFALMRGLRGAHHRGFFQGLSGIGYSLLRGYDTHRLPNVLLFE
;
A
#
# COMPACT_ATOMS: atom_id res chain seq x y z
N MET A 1 36.39 -1.24 24.28
CA MET A 1 36.39 -1.33 25.76
C MET A 1 34.99 -1.72 26.24
N ALA A 2 34.92 -2.86 26.93
CA ALA A 2 33.90 -3.49 27.79
C ALA A 2 32.38 -3.13 27.77
N ARG A 3 31.58 -4.22 27.62
CA ARG A 3 30.35 -4.69 28.34
C ARG A 3 29.25 -5.11 27.33
N ARG A 4 28.96 -6.37 26.97
CA ARG A 4 28.57 -7.66 27.65
C ARG A 4 27.17 -7.70 28.31
N SER A 5 26.23 -8.35 27.63
CA SER A 5 25.25 -9.38 28.09
C SER A 5 24.46 -9.86 26.85
N GLY A 6 24.27 -11.13 26.48
CA GLY A 6 24.37 -12.40 27.17
C GLY A 6 22.98 -13.04 27.27
N CYS A 7 22.52 -13.74 26.22
CA CYS A 7 21.34 -14.63 26.27
C CYS A 7 21.78 -16.04 25.89
N THR A 8 21.56 -16.96 26.83
CA THR A 8 21.90 -18.38 26.80
C THR A 8 20.74 -19.21 26.24
N SER A 9 21.04 -20.07 25.26
CA SER A 9 20.17 -21.14 24.76
C SER A 9 20.39 -22.42 25.60
N PRO A 10 19.35 -23.23 25.90
CA PRO A 10 19.51 -24.50 26.59
C PRO A 10 19.22 -25.68 25.65
N TYR A 11 20.20 -26.17 24.88
CA TYR A 11 20.18 -27.57 24.44
C TYR A 11 21.62 -28.10 24.40
N GLY A 12 21.85 -29.10 25.25
CA GLY A 12 23.13 -29.75 25.45
C GLY A 12 23.58 -30.57 24.24
N GLU A 13 24.87 -30.45 23.96
CA GLU A 13 25.73 -31.22 23.08
C GLU A 13 25.65 -32.73 23.34
N TRP A 14 25.98 -33.58 22.34
CA TRP A 14 26.90 -34.74 22.39
C TRP A 14 27.23 -35.15 20.91
N PRO A 15 28.36 -35.82 20.62
CA PRO A 15 29.41 -35.27 19.74
C PRO A 15 29.72 -36.08 18.47
N ASP A 16 30.55 -35.47 17.62
CA ASP A 16 31.20 -36.02 16.42
C ASP A 16 31.98 -37.33 16.67
N HIS A 17 31.83 -38.31 15.78
CA HIS A 17 32.91 -39.16 15.28
C HIS A 17 32.54 -39.77 13.91
N ALA A 18 33.45 -39.62 12.94
CA ALA A 18 33.40 -40.17 11.58
C ALA A 18 33.93 -41.64 11.53
N PRO A 19 34.25 -42.22 10.35
CA PRO A 19 33.36 -42.91 9.40
C PRO A 19 33.75 -44.40 9.20
N GLY A 20 32.87 -45.25 8.63
CA GLY A 20 33.27 -46.63 8.28
C GLY A 20 32.21 -47.55 7.69
N GLY A 21 32.24 -47.68 6.35
CA GLY A 21 32.37 -48.95 5.60
C GLY A 21 31.41 -50.15 5.79
N THR A 22 30.86 -50.58 4.64
CA THR A 22 30.51 -51.97 4.25
C THR A 22 29.32 -52.62 4.98
N GLY A 23 28.40 -53.37 4.38
CA GLY A 23 28.19 -54.00 3.09
C GLY A 23 26.98 -54.96 3.24
N TYR A 24 26.59 -55.65 2.17
CA TYR A 24 25.57 -56.73 2.09
C TYR A 24 24.08 -56.38 1.88
N THR A 25 23.73 -56.23 0.61
CA THR A 25 22.58 -56.86 -0.07
C THR A 25 22.74 -58.40 -0.18
N PRO A 26 21.84 -59.19 -0.81
CA PRO A 26 20.35 -59.21 -0.88
C PRO A 26 19.80 -60.67 -0.79
N GLN A 27 18.49 -60.88 -1.02
CA GLN A 27 17.80 -62.04 -1.66
C GLN A 27 16.55 -62.45 -0.87
N ARG A 28 15.49 -63.06 -1.43
CA ARG A 28 14.82 -63.15 -2.75
C ARG A 28 13.74 -64.24 -2.51
N GLN A 29 12.58 -64.10 -3.17
CA GLN A 29 11.67 -65.19 -3.61
C GLN A 29 10.89 -65.97 -2.52
N GLY A 30 9.67 -66.46 -2.74
CA GLY A 30 8.84 -66.58 -3.95
C GLY A 30 7.35 -66.79 -3.61
N THR A 31 6.45 -66.54 -4.57
CA THR A 31 5.61 -67.53 -5.32
C THR A 31 4.54 -68.25 -4.48
N VAL A 32 3.22 -68.05 -4.63
CA VAL A 32 2.27 -68.26 -5.77
C VAL A 32 1.54 -69.63 -5.70
N LEU A 33 0.21 -69.61 -5.96
CA LEU A 33 -0.81 -70.67 -6.23
C LEU A 33 -1.53 -71.30 -5.01
N ASP A 34 -2.80 -71.75 -5.05
CA ASP A 34 -3.99 -71.65 -5.95
C ASP A 34 -5.13 -72.52 -5.32
N ARG A 35 -6.40 -72.24 -5.67
CA ARG A 35 -7.67 -73.05 -5.59
C ARG A 35 -8.26 -73.47 -4.22
N GLY A 36 -9.59 -73.51 -4.01
CA GLY A 36 -10.77 -73.20 -4.84
C GLY A 36 -12.10 -73.74 -4.24
N VAL A 37 -13.23 -73.34 -4.85
CA VAL A 37 -14.52 -74.09 -5.09
C VAL A 37 -15.39 -74.43 -3.84
N ASP A 38 -16.74 -74.35 -3.73
CA ASP A 38 -17.94 -74.13 -4.58
C ASP A 38 -19.15 -73.79 -3.67
N GLY A 39 -20.25 -73.29 -4.26
CA GLY A 39 -21.60 -73.43 -3.66
C GLY A 39 -22.63 -72.37 -4.05
N GLY A 40 -23.29 -72.51 -5.20
CA GLY A 40 -24.28 -71.55 -5.71
C GLY A 40 -25.75 -71.83 -5.37
N ARG A 41 -26.65 -70.89 -5.73
CA ARG A 41 -27.80 -71.10 -6.64
C ARG A 41 -28.66 -69.84 -6.78
N GLU A 42 -29.20 -69.71 -7.99
CA GLU A 42 -29.93 -68.63 -8.63
C GLU A 42 -31.43 -68.57 -8.25
N CYS A 43 -32.08 -67.42 -8.51
CA CYS A 43 -33.16 -67.24 -9.52
C CYS A 43 -33.88 -65.88 -9.32
N GLY A 44 -33.91 -65.03 -10.36
CA GLY A 44 -34.76 -63.82 -10.48
C GLY A 44 -36.19 -64.16 -10.96
N PRO A 45 -36.87 -63.33 -11.78
CA PRO A 45 -36.65 -61.92 -12.14
C PRO A 45 -37.96 -61.07 -12.27
N ASP A 46 -37.80 -59.83 -12.79
CA ASP A 46 -38.73 -59.01 -13.60
C ASP A 46 -39.97 -58.30 -13.01
N GLY A 47 -40.17 -57.04 -13.45
CA GLY A 47 -41.51 -56.43 -13.54
C GLY A 47 -41.58 -54.89 -13.44
N ALA A 48 -41.43 -54.21 -14.58
CA ALA A 48 -41.72 -52.78 -14.77
C ALA A 48 -43.24 -52.47 -14.76
N GLY A 49 -43.65 -51.20 -14.57
CA GLY A 49 -45.00 -50.76 -14.95
C GLY A 49 -45.50 -49.44 -14.35
N ALA A 50 -45.77 -48.47 -15.23
CA ALA A 50 -46.27 -47.12 -14.97
C ALA A 50 -47.75 -47.04 -14.53
N GLY A 51 -48.18 -45.89 -13.99
CA GLY A 51 -49.60 -45.56 -13.85
C GLY A 51 -49.93 -44.27 -13.07
N ALA A 52 -50.09 -43.14 -13.77
CA ALA A 52 -51.09 -42.10 -13.45
C ALA A 52 -52.40 -42.42 -14.24
N PRO A 53 -53.57 -41.74 -14.15
CA PRO A 53 -53.87 -40.43 -13.53
C PRO A 53 -55.30 -40.23 -12.89
N ARG A 54 -55.52 -39.02 -12.33
CA ARG A 54 -56.74 -38.14 -12.32
C ARG A 54 -58.12 -38.62 -11.79
N SER A 55 -58.64 -37.85 -10.83
CA SER A 55 -59.96 -37.17 -10.83
C SER A 55 -59.92 -36.04 -9.76
N GLY A 56 -60.51 -34.85 -9.86
CA GLY A 56 -61.36 -34.21 -10.85
C GLY A 56 -62.57 -33.53 -10.18
N SER A 57 -62.50 -32.22 -9.86
CA SER A 57 -63.62 -31.23 -9.83
C SER A 57 -63.15 -29.94 -9.11
N GLN A 58 -62.87 -28.83 -9.80
CA GLN A 58 -63.79 -27.73 -10.18
C GLN A 58 -64.53 -27.06 -9.00
N PHE A 59 -64.16 -25.82 -8.63
CA PHE A 59 -64.90 -24.59 -8.98
C PHE A 59 -64.17 -23.31 -8.46
N VAL A 60 -64.37 -22.23 -9.20
CA VAL A 60 -63.67 -20.92 -9.27
C VAL A 60 -64.24 -19.90 -8.24
N PRO A 61 -63.53 -18.79 -7.92
CA PRO A 61 -63.48 -18.19 -6.59
C PRO A 61 -64.36 -16.94 -6.43
N ALA A 62 -64.61 -16.58 -5.17
CA ALA A 62 -65.15 -15.28 -4.77
C ALA A 62 -64.17 -14.57 -3.82
N HIS A 63 -63.94 -13.30 -4.13
CA HIS A 63 -63.12 -12.32 -3.42
C HIS A 63 -63.40 -12.27 -1.91
N VAL A 64 -62.34 -12.33 -1.09
CA VAL A 64 -62.25 -11.66 0.21
C VAL A 64 -60.82 -11.12 0.40
N GLN A 65 -60.75 -9.90 0.93
CA GLN A 65 -59.55 -9.11 1.24
C GLN A 65 -58.50 -9.88 2.09
N PRO A 66 -57.19 -9.56 1.97
CA PRO A 66 -56.18 -10.12 2.85
C PRO A 66 -56.19 -9.41 4.21
N HIS A 67 -56.64 -10.12 5.25
CA HIS A 67 -56.20 -9.87 6.62
C HIS A 67 -54.76 -10.40 6.80
N PRO A 68 -53.91 -9.73 7.60
CA PRO A 68 -52.50 -10.09 7.73
C PRO A 68 -52.32 -11.41 8.50
N PRO A 69 -51.29 -12.22 8.21
CA PRO A 69 -51.01 -13.44 8.96
C PRO A 69 -50.54 -13.07 10.37
N GLY A 70 -51.31 -13.54 11.36
CA GLY A 70 -51.00 -13.42 12.77
C GLY A 70 -49.65 -14.07 13.09
N SER A 71 -48.74 -13.24 13.57
CA SER A 71 -47.52 -13.62 14.25
C SER A 71 -47.85 -14.48 15.47
N ARG A 72 -47.53 -15.77 15.41
CA ARG A 72 -47.20 -16.52 16.63
C ARG A 72 -45.72 -16.33 16.91
N THR A 73 -45.38 -15.12 17.37
CA THR A 73 -44.18 -14.91 18.16
C THR A 73 -44.40 -15.64 19.48
N ALA A 74 -43.61 -16.67 19.74
CA ALA A 74 -43.47 -17.22 21.08
C ALA A 74 -42.92 -16.08 21.96
N GLN A 75 -43.76 -15.55 22.84
CA GLN A 75 -43.32 -14.61 23.87
C GLN A 75 -42.25 -15.30 24.73
N PRO A 76 -41.05 -14.72 24.91
CA PRO A 76 -40.18 -15.14 25.98
C PRO A 76 -40.90 -14.78 27.28
N GLN A 77 -41.24 -15.79 28.08
CA GLN A 77 -41.84 -15.59 29.39
C GLN A 77 -40.96 -14.64 30.20
N HIS A 78 -41.56 -13.54 30.68
CA HIS A 78 -40.93 -12.53 31.51
C HIS A 78 -40.15 -13.17 32.68
N ARG A 79 -38.81 -13.25 32.57
CA ARG A 79 -37.94 -13.36 33.75
C ARG A 79 -37.84 -11.95 34.40
N PRO A 80 -37.91 -11.81 35.73
CA PRO A 80 -38.01 -10.49 36.37
C PRO A 80 -36.74 -9.66 36.20
N ARG A 81 -36.88 -8.32 36.23
CA ARG A 81 -35.77 -7.37 36.22
C ARG A 81 -34.79 -7.66 37.37
N LEU A 82 -33.49 -7.70 37.05
CA LEU A 82 -32.31 -8.09 37.86
C LEU A 82 -32.24 -7.55 39.30
N TRP A 83 -32.88 -6.42 39.63
CA TRP A 83 -32.76 -5.75 40.93
C TRP A 83 -33.47 -6.45 42.10
N LYS A 84 -34.40 -7.39 41.84
CA LYS A 84 -35.21 -8.02 42.92
C LYS A 84 -34.64 -9.31 43.52
N GLN A 85 -33.70 -9.98 42.85
CA GLN A 85 -33.18 -11.28 43.33
C GLN A 85 -31.90 -11.18 44.18
N TRP A 86 -31.27 -10.00 44.24
CA TRP A 86 -30.04 -9.74 45.00
C TRP A 86 -30.26 -9.15 46.41
N GLY A 87 -31.45 -9.30 47.00
CA GLY A 87 -31.64 -9.10 48.45
C GLY A 87 -31.13 -7.78 49.05
N LEU A 88 -31.32 -6.63 48.39
CA LEU A 88 -30.85 -5.32 48.86
C LEU A 88 -31.84 -4.65 49.85
N SER A 89 -32.12 -5.28 50.99
CA SER A 89 -32.75 -4.56 52.13
C SER A 89 -31.86 -4.45 53.36
N HIS A 90 -30.75 -5.20 53.45
CA HIS A 90 -29.93 -5.24 54.66
C HIS A 90 -28.42 -5.38 54.38
N LEU A 91 -27.82 -4.47 53.62
CA LEU A 91 -26.36 -4.30 53.59
C LEU A 91 -26.01 -2.98 54.27
N ARG A 92 -25.48 -3.06 55.51
CA ARG A 92 -24.84 -1.93 56.19
C ARG A 92 -23.50 -1.69 55.50
N VAL A 93 -23.38 -0.48 54.98
CA VAL A 93 -22.33 -0.01 54.09
C VAL A 93 -21.23 0.70 54.90
N HIS A 94 -19.96 0.44 54.58
CA HIS A 94 -18.82 1.31 54.91
C HIS A 94 -18.18 1.94 53.65
N TYR A 95 -18.93 2.14 52.56
CA TYR A 95 -18.51 2.83 51.33
C TYR A 95 -19.67 3.63 50.70
N GLU A 96 -19.56 4.96 50.54
CA GLU A 96 -20.64 5.78 49.93
C GLU A 96 -21.11 5.19 48.58
N PRO A 97 -22.43 5.06 48.34
CA PRO A 97 -22.94 4.53 47.08
C PRO A 97 -22.60 5.51 45.95
N VAL A 98 -21.99 4.99 44.86
CA VAL A 98 -21.87 5.73 43.60
C VAL A 98 -23.28 6.15 43.18
N THR A 99 -23.58 7.44 43.27
CA THR A 99 -24.85 7.95 42.75
C THR A 99 -24.73 8.03 41.24
N LEU A 100 -25.80 7.71 40.51
CA LEU A 100 -25.82 7.73 39.05
C LEU A 100 -25.42 9.12 38.48
N ASP A 101 -25.59 10.18 39.28
CA ASP A 101 -25.18 11.54 38.96
C ASP A 101 -23.67 11.70 38.77
N HIS A 102 -22.83 10.86 39.40
CA HIS A 102 -21.36 10.92 39.26
C HIS A 102 -20.88 10.60 37.84
N PHE A 103 -21.66 9.84 37.06
CA PHE A 103 -21.30 9.50 35.68
C PHE A 103 -21.94 10.43 34.63
N ALA A 104 -22.68 11.46 35.04
CA ALA A 104 -23.27 12.44 34.13
C ALA A 104 -22.23 13.16 33.24
N ALA A 105 -20.98 13.23 33.72
CA ALA A 105 -19.84 13.76 32.97
C ALA A 105 -19.34 12.82 31.86
N ALA A 106 -19.78 11.55 31.81
CA ALA A 106 -19.45 10.58 30.76
C ALA A 106 -20.37 10.69 29.53
N VAL A 107 -21.44 11.48 29.60
CA VAL A 107 -22.38 11.69 28.48
C VAL A 107 -21.67 12.44 27.36
N THR A 108 -21.66 11.84 26.17
CA THR A 108 -20.94 12.32 24.99
C THR A 108 -21.62 13.53 24.33
N LEU A 109 -20.90 14.22 23.44
CA LEU A 109 -21.49 15.25 22.59
C LEU A 109 -22.66 14.70 21.77
N GLN A 110 -22.47 13.55 21.11
CA GLN A 110 -23.47 12.93 20.24
C GLN A 110 -24.76 12.57 21.01
N GLU A 111 -24.63 12.02 22.21
CA GLU A 111 -25.78 11.74 23.08
C GLU A 111 -26.53 12.99 23.51
N ARG A 112 -25.84 14.13 23.72
CA ARG A 112 -26.50 15.39 24.06
C ARG A 112 -27.24 15.97 22.87
N LEU A 113 -26.60 16.02 21.71
CA LEU A 113 -27.20 16.57 20.48
C LEU A 113 -28.43 15.77 20.03
N SER A 114 -28.52 14.48 20.39
CA SER A 114 -29.71 13.65 20.11
C SER A 114 -30.93 13.97 20.99
N ARG A 115 -30.77 14.78 22.05
CA ARG A 115 -31.83 15.12 23.00
C ARG A 115 -32.39 16.50 22.70
N THR A 116 -33.69 16.68 22.86
CA THR A 116 -34.33 18.00 22.76
C THR A 116 -33.77 18.93 23.85
N PRO A 117 -33.41 20.19 23.53
CA PRO A 117 -33.03 21.17 24.54
C PRO A 117 -34.18 21.29 25.55
N ARG A 118 -33.93 20.99 26.82
CA ARG A 118 -34.91 21.27 27.88
C ARG A 118 -34.81 22.75 28.21
N ASP A 119 -35.93 23.46 28.13
CA ASP A 119 -36.05 24.86 28.53
C ASP A 119 -35.48 25.07 29.94
N GLY A 120 -34.52 25.99 30.03
CA GLY A 120 -34.17 26.76 31.21
C GLY A 120 -33.93 25.99 32.52
N ALA A 121 -32.68 25.61 32.76
CA ALA A 121 -31.96 25.84 34.03
C ALA A 121 -30.66 25.04 34.06
N PHE A 122 -29.55 25.61 33.56
CA PHE A 122 -28.23 25.10 33.86
C PHE A 122 -27.29 26.22 34.30
N THR A 123 -26.71 26.03 35.48
CA THR A 123 -25.52 26.72 35.98
C THR A 123 -24.36 26.38 35.04
N CYS A 124 -23.93 27.35 34.23
CA CYS A 124 -22.95 27.14 33.18
C CYS A 124 -21.94 28.28 33.21
N ASP A 125 -20.65 27.95 33.15
CA ASP A 125 -19.58 28.90 32.85
C ASP A 125 -19.57 29.17 31.34
N PRO A 126 -20.00 30.37 30.88
CA PRO A 126 -20.09 30.69 29.46
C PRO A 126 -18.73 30.58 28.75
N ASP A 127 -17.62 30.80 29.47
CA ASP A 127 -16.29 30.72 28.90
C ASP A 127 -15.92 29.27 28.55
N THR A 128 -16.34 28.29 29.37
CA THR A 128 -16.14 26.87 29.08
C THR A 128 -16.95 26.41 27.86
N ALA A 129 -18.22 26.81 27.77
CA ALA A 129 -19.06 26.50 26.61
C ALA A 129 -18.45 27.05 25.31
N LYS A 130 -18.02 28.31 25.35
CA LYS A 130 -17.37 28.98 24.20
C LYS A 130 -16.06 28.32 23.80
N ARG A 131 -15.20 27.93 24.76
CA ARG A 131 -13.96 27.19 24.46
C ARG A 131 -14.24 25.87 23.75
N ARG A 132 -15.24 25.11 24.21
CA ARG A 132 -15.64 23.85 23.57
C ARG A 132 -16.23 24.05 22.18
N PHE A 133 -17.02 25.10 21.99
CA PHE A 133 -17.56 25.46 20.69
C PHE A 133 -16.45 25.75 19.68
N LEU A 134 -15.46 26.56 20.06
CA LEU A 134 -14.30 26.87 19.21
C LEU A 134 -13.46 25.62 18.92
N ARG A 135 -13.26 24.75 19.91
CA ARG A 135 -12.56 23.46 19.70
C ARG A 135 -13.34 22.57 18.73
N TRP A 136 -14.66 22.49 18.85
CA TRP A 136 -15.49 21.71 17.95
C TRP A 136 -15.45 22.27 16.52
N GLN A 137 -15.50 23.58 16.36
CA GLN A 137 -15.28 24.24 15.06
C GLN A 137 -13.93 23.85 14.45
N GLN A 138 -12.87 23.91 15.25
CA GLN A 138 -11.53 23.49 14.81
C GLN A 138 -11.51 22.02 14.37
N THR A 139 -12.06 21.11 15.17
CA THR A 139 -12.01 19.66 14.91
C THR A 139 -12.88 19.25 13.72
N ALA A 140 -14.10 19.79 13.62
CA ALA A 140 -15.07 19.41 12.60
C ALA A 140 -14.83 20.09 11.24
N SER A 141 -14.24 21.29 11.20
CA SER A 141 -14.08 22.04 9.94
C SER A 141 -12.69 22.61 9.69
N GLY A 142 -11.73 22.44 10.60
CA GLY A 142 -10.40 23.04 10.46
C GLY A 142 -10.41 24.58 10.58
N ASN A 143 -11.34 25.14 11.35
CA ASN A 143 -11.61 26.58 11.52
C ASN A 143 -12.27 27.26 10.31
N ASP A 144 -12.78 26.52 9.33
CA ASP A 144 -13.64 27.08 8.29
C ASP A 144 -15.05 27.31 8.87
N GLU A 145 -15.43 28.57 9.00
CA GLU A 145 -16.70 28.99 9.59
C GLU A 145 -17.91 28.61 8.73
N ALA A 146 -17.78 28.64 7.39
CA ALA A 146 -18.85 28.29 6.48
C ALA A 146 -19.13 26.79 6.52
N LEU A 147 -18.07 25.97 6.50
CA LEU A 147 -18.19 24.51 6.68
C LEU A 147 -18.77 24.17 8.05
N PHE A 148 -18.36 24.87 9.12
CA PHE A 148 -18.91 24.59 10.45
C PHE A 148 -20.39 24.95 10.57
N ARG A 149 -20.81 26.09 10.01
CA ARG A 149 -22.23 26.46 9.93
C ARG A 149 -23.03 25.39 9.18
N ARG A 150 -22.50 24.91 8.05
CA ARG A 150 -23.09 23.80 7.31
C ARG A 150 -23.20 22.53 8.15
N ARG A 151 -22.18 22.17 8.93
CA ARG A 151 -22.21 21.02 9.85
C ARG A 151 -23.34 21.13 10.89
N LEU A 152 -23.60 22.33 11.41
CA LEU A 152 -24.71 22.58 12.33
C LEU A 152 -26.06 22.44 11.62
N GLU A 153 -26.22 23.05 10.45
CA GLU A 153 -27.42 22.94 9.60
C GLU A 153 -27.78 21.49 9.27
N LEU A 154 -26.80 20.68 8.86
CA LEU A 154 -26.97 19.26 8.54
C LEU A 154 -27.44 18.40 9.74
N ALA A 155 -27.22 18.87 10.97
CA ALA A 155 -27.73 18.22 12.17
C ALA A 155 -29.01 18.88 12.71
N GLY A 156 -29.55 19.88 12.01
CA GLY A 156 -30.71 20.65 12.48
C GLY A 156 -30.43 21.44 13.76
N LEU A 157 -29.20 21.90 13.94
CA LEU A 157 -28.74 22.59 15.14
C LEU A 157 -28.55 24.09 14.87
N ASP A 158 -29.00 24.93 15.80
CA ASP A 158 -28.66 26.36 15.83
C ASP A 158 -27.56 26.64 16.88
N GLU A 159 -26.76 27.68 16.63
CA GLU A 159 -25.60 28.01 17.46
C GLU A 159 -25.97 28.30 18.92
N GLU A 160 -27.07 29.01 19.15
CA GLU A 160 -27.55 29.38 20.49
C GLU A 160 -27.97 28.13 21.30
N SER A 161 -28.73 27.23 20.69
CA SER A 161 -29.15 25.95 21.25
C SER A 161 -27.98 25.04 21.62
N VAL A 162 -26.92 25.01 20.80
CA VAL A 162 -25.79 24.12 21.08
C VAL A 162 -24.87 24.68 22.18
N LEU A 163 -24.70 25.99 22.28
CA LEU A 163 -23.92 26.59 23.37
C LEU A 163 -24.46 26.18 24.75
N HIS A 164 -25.78 26.03 24.89
CA HIS A 164 -26.40 25.50 26.10
C HIS A 164 -26.08 24.03 26.38
N GLN A 165 -25.86 23.21 25.34
CA GLN A 165 -25.56 21.78 25.47
C GLN A 165 -24.07 21.49 25.73
N LEU A 166 -23.17 22.43 25.41
CA LEU A 166 -21.72 22.31 25.59
C LEU A 166 -21.23 22.60 27.03
N SER A 167 -22.15 22.70 27.99
CA SER A 167 -21.86 23.03 29.39
C SER A 167 -22.64 22.15 30.38
N GLY A 168 -22.12 22.03 31.60
CA GLY A 168 -22.75 21.29 32.71
C GLY A 168 -22.85 19.76 32.54
N PRO A 169 -23.16 19.01 33.61
CA PRO A 169 -23.49 17.59 33.54
C PRO A 169 -24.88 17.37 32.92
N ALA A 170 -25.07 16.27 32.18
CA ALA A 170 -26.35 15.90 31.58
C ALA A 170 -26.91 14.63 32.27
N PRO A 171 -28.24 14.51 32.46
CA PRO A 171 -28.82 13.35 33.12
C PRO A 171 -28.55 12.07 32.33
N LEU A 172 -28.33 10.95 33.02
CA LEU A 172 -28.05 9.65 32.41
C LEU A 172 -29.30 8.82 32.06
N GLU A 173 -30.50 9.42 32.09
CA GLU A 173 -31.76 8.71 31.86
C GLU A 173 -32.16 8.68 30.36
N PRO A 174 -32.63 7.52 29.84
CA PRO A 174 -32.67 6.20 30.49
C PRO A 174 -31.26 5.60 30.65
N LEU A 175 -31.06 4.79 31.70
CA LEU A 175 -29.75 4.24 32.04
C LEU A 175 -29.18 3.36 30.92
N PRO A 176 -27.99 3.69 30.38
CA PRO A 176 -27.32 2.87 29.36
C PRO A 176 -26.90 1.48 29.88
N ALA A 177 -26.79 0.51 28.98
CA ALA A 177 -26.37 -0.86 29.30
C ALA A 177 -24.97 -0.91 29.95
N TRP A 178 -24.03 -0.07 29.49
CA TRP A 178 -22.68 0.01 30.06
C TRP A 178 -22.68 0.37 31.55
N VAL A 179 -23.67 1.14 32.04
CA VAL A 179 -23.79 1.48 33.47
C VAL A 179 -24.11 0.24 34.30
N THR A 180 -24.96 -0.65 33.76
CA THR A 180 -25.30 -1.91 34.42
C THR A 180 -24.09 -2.84 34.50
N ALA A 181 -23.34 -2.96 33.40
CA ALA A 181 -22.12 -3.76 33.35
C ALA A 181 -21.02 -3.22 34.27
N LEU A 182 -20.86 -1.90 34.33
CA LEU A 182 -19.92 -1.25 35.24
C LEU A 182 -20.30 -1.49 36.70
N ALA A 183 -21.57 -1.27 37.07
CA ALA A 183 -22.06 -1.47 38.43
C ALA A 183 -21.91 -2.93 38.88
N GLY A 184 -22.17 -3.89 38.00
CA GLY A 184 -22.01 -5.31 38.28
C GLY A 184 -20.60 -5.70 38.72
N GLY A 185 -19.56 -5.19 38.06
CA GLY A 185 -18.18 -5.45 38.50
C GLY A 185 -17.79 -4.72 39.79
N LEU A 186 -18.37 -3.55 40.06
CA LEU A 186 -18.20 -2.85 41.34
C LEU A 186 -18.88 -3.60 42.50
N ASP A 187 -20.01 -4.27 42.25
CA ASP A 187 -20.65 -5.16 43.22
C ASP A 187 -19.85 -6.46 43.40
N GLY A 188 -19.26 -7.00 42.33
CA GLY A 188 -18.36 -8.16 42.39
C GLY A 188 -17.14 -7.94 43.30
N LEU A 189 -16.60 -6.72 43.40
CA LEU A 189 -15.58 -6.36 44.39
C LEU A 189 -16.02 -6.59 45.84
N ARG A 190 -17.33 -6.54 46.12
CA ARG A 190 -17.92 -6.69 47.46
C ARG A 190 -18.13 -8.16 47.84
N GLU A 191 -18.22 -9.04 46.86
CA GLU A 191 -18.60 -10.45 47.01
C GLU A 191 -17.45 -11.43 46.72
N ALA A 192 -16.24 -10.93 46.47
CA ALA A 192 -15.07 -11.71 46.03
C ALA A 192 -14.51 -12.69 47.09
N GLU A 193 -15.30 -13.71 47.43
CA GLU A 193 -14.93 -14.96 48.07
C GLU A 193 -15.95 -16.02 47.60
N SER A 194 -15.75 -16.78 46.49
CA SER A 194 -16.32 -18.15 46.27
C SER A 194 -16.46 -18.76 44.85
N ASP A 195 -15.84 -18.27 43.75
CA ASP A 195 -15.86 -19.06 42.46
C ASP A 195 -14.47 -19.59 42.06
N PRO A 196 -14.23 -20.93 42.11
CA PRO A 196 -12.98 -21.56 41.68
C PRO A 196 -12.65 -21.41 40.20
N CYS A 197 -13.65 -21.11 39.35
CA CYS A 197 -13.44 -20.93 37.90
C CYS A 197 -12.77 -19.58 37.55
N ALA A 198 -12.58 -18.70 38.53
CA ALA A 198 -12.12 -17.33 38.33
C ALA A 198 -10.58 -17.15 38.35
N SER A 199 -9.81 -18.17 38.74
CA SER A 199 -8.35 -18.12 38.77
C SER A 199 -7.70 -18.69 37.50
N SER A 200 -8.45 -19.39 36.64
CA SER A 200 -7.90 -20.08 35.47
C SER A 200 -7.52 -19.17 34.30
N CYS A 201 -8.01 -17.93 34.26
CA CYS A 201 -7.66 -16.95 33.22
C CYS A 201 -6.38 -16.14 33.52
N LEU A 202 -5.88 -16.21 34.77
CA LEU A 202 -4.60 -15.65 35.17
C LEU A 202 -3.47 -16.56 34.71
N ASP A 203 -2.43 -15.98 34.12
CA ASP A 203 -1.23 -16.69 33.69
C ASP A 203 -0.04 -16.08 34.44
N PRO A 204 0.44 -16.72 35.52
CA PRO A 204 1.58 -16.22 36.28
C PRO A 204 2.87 -16.09 35.47
N ALA A 205 3.00 -16.82 34.35
CA ALA A 205 4.15 -16.70 33.46
C ALA A 205 4.07 -15.45 32.57
N HIS A 206 2.86 -14.97 32.27
CA HIS A 206 2.61 -13.79 31.45
C HIS A 206 1.52 -12.91 32.08
N PRO A 207 1.80 -12.26 33.21
CA PRO A 207 0.84 -11.41 33.89
C PRO A 207 0.55 -10.14 33.07
N LEU A 208 -0.70 -9.72 33.05
CA LEU A 208 -1.13 -8.49 32.40
C LEU A 208 -1.09 -7.32 33.40
N ALA A 209 -0.88 -6.10 32.89
CA ALA A 209 -0.83 -4.91 33.73
C ALA A 209 -2.18 -4.68 34.46
N PHE A 210 -2.13 -4.51 35.78
CA PHE A 210 -3.31 -4.32 36.64
C PHE A 210 -4.38 -5.42 36.53
N GLU A 211 -4.04 -6.64 36.11
CA GLU A 211 -5.02 -7.72 35.89
C GLU A 211 -5.87 -8.04 37.12
N GLY A 212 -5.26 -8.04 38.31
CA GLY A 212 -5.97 -8.23 39.57
C GLY A 212 -6.99 -7.12 39.88
N ALA A 213 -6.75 -5.89 39.39
CA ALA A 213 -7.63 -4.75 39.66
C ALA A 213 -8.94 -4.81 38.86
N VAL A 214 -8.91 -5.43 37.68
CA VAL A 214 -10.06 -5.51 36.76
C VAL A 214 -10.72 -6.90 36.72
N LEU A 215 -10.10 -7.92 37.34
CA LEU A 215 -10.63 -9.29 37.44
C LEU A 215 -12.10 -9.39 37.92
N PRO A 216 -12.59 -8.57 38.88
CA PRO A 216 -13.99 -8.63 39.32
C PRO A 216 -15.01 -8.38 38.20
N TRP A 217 -14.71 -7.52 37.23
CA TRP A 217 -15.56 -7.31 36.06
C TRP A 217 -15.59 -8.54 35.15
N VAL A 218 -14.45 -9.23 35.00
CA VAL A 218 -14.37 -10.48 34.22
C VAL A 218 -15.20 -11.59 34.87
N GLN A 219 -15.13 -11.71 36.19
CA GLN A 219 -15.91 -12.67 36.98
C GLN A 219 -17.41 -12.41 36.84
N TRP A 220 -17.84 -11.16 37.05
CA TRP A 220 -19.23 -10.76 36.90
C TRP A 220 -19.75 -11.00 35.48
N ALA A 221 -18.96 -10.65 34.46
CA ALA A 221 -19.31 -10.86 33.06
C ALA A 221 -19.49 -12.36 32.75
N SER A 222 -18.55 -13.20 33.21
CA SER A 222 -18.60 -14.64 33.02
C SER A 222 -19.84 -15.27 33.66
N ALA A 223 -20.17 -14.88 34.90
CA ALA A 223 -21.38 -15.34 35.57
C ALA A 223 -22.66 -14.89 34.83
N THR A 224 -22.66 -13.66 34.33
CA THR A 224 -23.78 -13.08 33.57
C THR A 224 -24.03 -13.85 32.28
N VAL A 225 -22.99 -14.19 31.51
CA VAL A 225 -23.12 -14.97 30.27
C VAL A 225 -23.60 -16.39 30.57
N ARG A 226 -23.00 -17.07 31.56
CA ARG A 226 -23.41 -18.44 31.94
C ARG A 226 -24.88 -18.51 32.37
N TYR A 227 -25.38 -17.50 33.07
CA TYR A 227 -26.79 -17.44 33.47
C TYR A 227 -27.75 -17.22 32.27
N ARG A 228 -27.29 -16.55 31.21
CA ARG A 228 -28.09 -16.30 30.00
C ARG A 228 -28.17 -17.53 29.08
N LEU A 229 -27.29 -18.51 29.26
CA LEU A 229 -27.20 -19.71 28.44
C LEU A 229 -27.84 -20.89 29.18
N ASP A 230 -28.60 -21.74 28.47
CA ASP A 230 -29.26 -22.90 29.09
C ASP A 230 -28.25 -24.02 29.43
N GLU A 231 -27.24 -24.26 28.59
CA GLU A 231 -26.15 -25.24 28.81
C GLU A 231 -24.78 -24.69 28.35
N PRO A 232 -24.20 -23.68 29.04
CA PRO A 232 -22.99 -22.98 28.60
C PRO A 232 -21.75 -23.88 28.43
N ASP A 233 -21.68 -24.99 29.17
CA ASP A 233 -20.51 -25.87 29.24
C ASP A 233 -20.66 -27.16 28.41
N ALA A 234 -21.78 -27.33 27.69
CA ALA A 234 -22.04 -28.56 26.93
C ALA A 234 -21.02 -28.74 25.78
N LEU A 235 -20.71 -27.66 25.06
CA LEU A 235 -19.69 -27.67 24.00
C LEU A 235 -18.42 -26.90 24.34
N LEU A 236 -18.45 -25.89 25.21
CA LEU A 236 -17.25 -25.13 25.56
C LEU A 236 -16.57 -25.74 26.78
N GLY A 237 -15.37 -26.29 26.58
CA GLY A 237 -14.53 -26.82 27.65
C GLY A 237 -13.93 -25.73 28.54
N ALA A 238 -13.33 -26.14 29.66
CA ALA A 238 -12.74 -25.22 30.63
C ALA A 238 -11.61 -24.35 30.04
N GLY A 239 -10.80 -24.91 29.12
CA GLY A 239 -9.73 -24.15 28.44
C GLY A 239 -10.28 -23.04 27.54
N ALA A 240 -11.33 -23.34 26.77
CA ALA A 240 -12.02 -22.37 25.93
C ALA A 240 -12.63 -21.22 26.76
N TRP A 241 -13.26 -21.54 27.90
CA TRP A 241 -13.77 -20.54 28.84
C TRP A 241 -12.67 -19.66 29.44
N ALA A 242 -11.55 -20.27 29.86
CA ALA A 242 -10.42 -19.54 30.41
C ALA A 242 -9.84 -18.54 29.41
N GLU A 243 -9.77 -18.91 28.12
CA GLU A 243 -9.27 -18.01 27.07
C GLU A 243 -10.26 -16.85 26.80
N GLN A 244 -11.57 -17.09 26.80
CA GLN A 244 -12.57 -16.01 26.70
C GLN A 244 -12.45 -14.99 27.83
N GLN A 245 -12.27 -15.48 29.06
CA GLN A 245 -12.06 -14.64 30.23
C GLN A 245 -10.73 -13.87 30.14
N ARG A 246 -9.65 -14.55 29.72
CA ARG A 246 -8.32 -13.94 29.56
C ARG A 246 -8.32 -12.86 28.47
N TYR A 247 -9.10 -13.03 27.41
CA TYR A 247 -9.28 -12.02 26.38
C TYR A 247 -9.97 -10.75 26.92
N LEU A 248 -11.09 -10.90 27.66
CA LEU A 248 -11.74 -9.76 28.32
C LEU A 248 -10.80 -9.07 29.31
N LEU A 249 -10.07 -9.86 30.10
CA LEU A 249 -9.07 -9.37 31.05
C LEU A 249 -8.01 -8.53 30.35
N ARG A 250 -7.49 -9.00 29.21
CA ARG A 250 -6.52 -8.27 28.38
C ARG A 250 -7.09 -6.95 27.87
N ARG A 251 -8.31 -6.95 27.34
CA ARG A 251 -8.96 -5.71 26.85
C ARG A 251 -9.13 -4.68 27.95
N LEU A 252 -9.63 -5.08 29.13
CA LEU A 252 -9.80 -4.18 30.27
C LEU A 252 -8.45 -3.68 30.80
N SER A 253 -7.47 -4.57 30.93
CA SER A 253 -6.10 -4.25 31.32
C SER A 253 -5.49 -3.19 30.39
N THR A 254 -5.54 -3.41 29.07
CA THR A 254 -5.04 -2.46 28.06
C THR A 254 -5.73 -1.11 28.16
N LEU A 255 -7.06 -1.10 28.36
CA LEU A 255 -7.85 0.13 28.47
C LEU A 255 -7.49 0.96 29.71
N VAL A 256 -7.33 0.34 30.88
CA VAL A 256 -7.10 1.08 32.13
C VAL A 256 -5.64 1.46 32.35
N THR A 257 -4.69 0.70 31.76
CA THR A 257 -3.26 0.84 32.04
C THR A 257 -2.72 2.25 31.81
N PRO A 258 -2.96 2.94 30.68
CA PRO A 258 -2.44 4.29 30.47
C PRO A 258 -2.88 5.28 31.55
N THR A 259 -4.17 5.22 31.95
CA THR A 259 -4.72 6.09 32.99
C THR A 259 -4.15 5.76 34.37
N LEU A 260 -4.10 4.49 34.74
CA LEU A 260 -3.55 4.07 36.03
C LEU A 260 -2.05 4.40 36.15
N MET A 261 -1.28 4.21 35.07
CA MET A 261 0.13 4.62 35.03
C MET A 261 0.28 6.14 35.13
N HIS A 262 -0.57 6.92 34.47
CA HIS A 262 -0.57 8.38 34.58
C HIS A 262 -0.82 8.83 36.03
N ILE A 263 -1.80 8.23 36.72
CA ILE A 263 -2.10 8.50 38.14
C ILE A 263 -0.93 8.05 39.04
N SER A 264 -0.39 6.86 38.80
CA SER A 264 0.71 6.30 39.59
C SER A 264 1.96 7.18 39.52
N ASN A 265 2.33 7.61 38.31
CA ASN A 265 3.44 8.53 38.07
C ASN A 265 3.22 9.89 38.76
N ALA A 266 1.99 10.43 38.69
CA ALA A 266 1.65 11.68 39.38
C ALA A 266 1.69 11.57 40.91
N ARG A 267 1.50 10.36 41.46
CA ARG A 267 1.58 10.07 42.90
C ARG A 267 2.95 9.55 43.36
N GLU A 268 3.93 9.48 42.46
CA GLU A 268 5.26 8.89 42.67
C GLU A 268 5.25 7.42 43.17
N ILE A 269 4.13 6.72 43.00
CA ILE A 269 4.01 5.29 43.33
C ILE A 269 4.54 4.52 42.13
N ARG A 270 5.56 3.67 42.35
CA ARG A 270 6.22 2.91 41.27
C ARG A 270 5.85 1.43 41.22
N ASP A 271 5.09 0.96 42.20
CA ASP A 271 4.74 -0.45 42.35
C ASP A 271 3.27 -0.72 41.98
N GLN A 272 3.06 -1.65 41.05
CA GLN A 272 1.75 -2.01 40.49
C GLN A 272 0.88 -2.76 41.51
N GLU A 273 1.49 -3.54 42.40
CA GLU A 273 0.77 -4.32 43.43
C GLU A 273 0.13 -3.39 44.47
N SER A 274 0.86 -2.35 44.88
CA SER A 274 0.36 -1.31 45.78
C SER A 274 -0.85 -0.56 45.20
N VAL A 275 -0.80 -0.19 43.92
CA VAL A 275 -1.92 0.47 43.23
C VAL A 275 -3.11 -0.49 43.10
N THR A 276 -2.87 -1.73 42.70
CA THR A 276 -3.91 -2.77 42.58
C THR A 276 -4.61 -3.00 43.91
N SER A 277 -3.85 -3.12 45.00
CA SER A 277 -4.39 -3.30 46.35
C SER A 277 -5.26 -2.11 46.78
N ALA A 278 -4.83 -0.88 46.49
CA ALA A 278 -5.58 0.32 46.80
C ALA A 278 -6.90 0.41 46.01
N LEU A 279 -6.88 0.02 44.73
CA LEU A 279 -8.08 -0.05 43.89
C LEU A 279 -9.09 -1.08 44.42
N LEU A 280 -8.62 -2.27 44.80
CA LEU A 280 -9.45 -3.33 45.39
C LEU A 280 -10.03 -2.92 46.76
N GLN A 281 -9.32 -2.09 47.52
CA GLN A 281 -9.81 -1.49 48.77
C GLN A 281 -10.78 -0.32 48.55
N GLY A 282 -11.20 -0.07 47.31
CA GLY A 282 -12.29 0.82 46.91
C GLY A 282 -11.89 2.17 46.31
N GLN A 283 -10.60 2.37 45.96
CA GLN A 283 -10.17 3.59 45.27
C GLN A 283 -10.64 3.71 43.81
N TRP A 284 -11.26 2.68 43.23
CA TRP A 284 -11.90 2.76 41.92
C TRP A 284 -12.87 3.95 41.81
N HIS A 285 -13.59 4.30 42.88
CA HIS A 285 -14.49 5.46 42.90
C HIS A 285 -13.79 6.75 42.49
N GLN A 286 -12.66 7.08 43.14
CA GLN A 286 -11.91 8.32 42.88
C GLN A 286 -11.36 8.37 41.46
N VAL A 287 -10.92 7.22 40.94
CA VAL A 287 -10.44 7.11 39.56
C VAL A 287 -11.57 7.35 38.58
N LEU A 288 -12.70 6.67 38.74
CA LEU A 288 -13.83 6.76 37.82
C LEU A 288 -14.56 8.11 37.91
N GLU A 289 -14.52 8.82 39.04
CA GLU A 289 -14.97 10.21 39.14
C GLU A 289 -14.07 11.19 38.40
N THR A 290 -12.75 10.96 38.45
CA THR A 290 -11.78 11.81 37.74
C THR A 290 -11.80 11.52 36.24
N TYR A 291 -12.06 10.27 35.85
CA TYR A 291 -12.08 9.76 34.48
C TYR A 291 -13.42 9.07 34.17
N PRO A 292 -14.54 9.82 34.12
CA PRO A 292 -15.88 9.25 33.94
C PRO A 292 -16.06 8.57 32.59
N VAL A 293 -15.32 8.98 31.56
CA VAL A 293 -15.35 8.29 30.26
C VAL A 293 -14.64 6.94 30.34
N LEU A 294 -13.60 6.78 31.16
CA LEU A 294 -13.00 5.46 31.41
C LEU A 294 -14.04 4.48 31.98
N ALA A 295 -14.88 4.95 32.90
CA ALA A 295 -15.99 4.18 33.47
C ALA A 295 -16.97 3.71 32.38
N ARG A 296 -17.34 4.62 31.47
CA ARG A 296 -18.13 4.30 30.27
C ARG A 296 -17.47 3.21 29.44
N LEU A 297 -16.21 3.41 29.05
CA LEU A 297 -15.50 2.50 28.16
C LEU A 297 -15.35 1.10 28.78
N MET A 298 -15.03 1.00 30.08
CA MET A 298 -14.97 -0.27 30.79
C MET A 298 -16.33 -1.00 30.75
N GLY A 299 -17.42 -0.29 31.07
CA GLY A 299 -18.76 -0.85 31.00
C GLY A 299 -19.15 -1.29 29.58
N THR A 300 -18.79 -0.51 28.56
CA THR A 300 -19.03 -0.83 27.15
C THR A 300 -18.29 -2.10 26.74
N VAL A 301 -17.00 -2.24 27.10
CA VAL A 301 -16.21 -3.45 26.78
C VAL A 301 -16.82 -4.70 27.42
N VAL A 302 -17.25 -4.61 28.69
CA VAL A 302 -17.85 -5.73 29.41
C VAL A 302 -19.20 -6.12 28.79
N ASP A 303 -20.06 -5.14 28.52
CA ASP A 303 -21.39 -5.40 27.94
C ASP A 303 -21.29 -5.98 26.52
N ALA A 304 -20.42 -5.43 25.68
CA ALA A 304 -20.11 -5.93 24.34
C ALA A 304 -19.62 -7.39 24.39
N TRP A 305 -18.66 -7.69 25.28
CA TRP A 305 -18.15 -9.05 25.46
C TRP A 305 -19.26 -10.03 25.88
N CYS A 306 -20.14 -9.62 26.80
CA CYS A 306 -21.25 -10.48 27.23
C CYS A 306 -22.18 -10.84 26.07
N HIS A 307 -22.49 -9.87 25.20
CA HIS A 307 -23.33 -10.10 24.03
C HIS A 307 -22.63 -10.97 22.98
N ALA A 308 -21.36 -10.70 22.68
CA ALA A 308 -20.59 -11.44 21.70
C ALA A 308 -20.42 -12.92 22.10
N VAL A 309 -20.04 -13.20 23.35
CA VAL A 309 -19.87 -14.59 23.82
C VAL A 309 -21.19 -15.35 23.87
N ALA A 310 -22.28 -14.71 24.31
CA ALA A 310 -23.60 -15.34 24.31
C ALA A 310 -24.07 -15.69 22.88
N SER A 311 -23.87 -14.76 21.92
CA SER A 311 -24.23 -14.96 20.52
C SER A 311 -23.39 -16.07 19.88
N PHE A 312 -22.08 -16.03 20.05
CA PHE A 312 -21.15 -17.07 19.59
C PHE A 312 -21.51 -18.45 20.14
N THR A 313 -21.71 -18.56 21.46
CA THR A 313 -21.99 -19.84 22.12
C THR A 313 -23.33 -20.42 21.65
N THR A 314 -24.36 -19.58 21.49
CA THR A 314 -25.65 -20.01 20.95
C THR A 314 -25.53 -20.53 19.52
N ARG A 315 -24.81 -19.80 18.66
CA ARG A 315 -24.55 -20.19 17.26
C ARG A 315 -23.75 -21.49 17.18
N LEU A 316 -22.74 -21.67 18.04
CA LEU A 316 -21.94 -22.89 18.12
C LEU A 316 -22.81 -24.12 18.43
N HIS A 317 -23.69 -24.02 19.44
CA HIS A 317 -24.59 -25.12 19.81
C HIS A 317 -25.58 -25.45 18.70
N ALA A 318 -26.15 -24.43 18.05
CA ALA A 318 -27.11 -24.62 16.97
C ALA A 318 -26.49 -25.34 15.75
N ASP A 319 -25.24 -25.02 15.41
CA ASP A 319 -24.59 -25.52 14.20
C ASP A 319 -23.72 -26.77 14.42
N TRP A 320 -23.45 -27.17 15.66
CA TRP A 320 -22.53 -28.26 15.99
C TRP A 320 -22.71 -29.54 15.16
N PRO A 321 -23.93 -30.07 14.93
CA PRO A 321 -24.11 -31.27 14.11
C PRO A 321 -23.59 -31.10 12.67
N LEU A 322 -23.79 -29.93 12.06
CA LEU A 322 -23.30 -29.65 10.71
C LEU A 322 -21.78 -29.42 10.69
N LEU A 323 -21.23 -28.79 11.72
CA LEU A 323 -19.78 -28.59 11.85
C LEU A 323 -19.05 -29.93 11.93
N LYS A 324 -19.62 -30.91 12.65
CA LYS A 324 -19.07 -32.27 12.72
C LYS A 324 -18.98 -32.94 11.37
N ASP A 325 -20.06 -32.89 10.61
CA ASP A 325 -20.13 -33.48 9.27
C ASP A 325 -19.16 -32.79 8.31
N THR A 326 -19.19 -31.46 8.25
CA THR A 326 -18.42 -30.67 7.26
C THR A 326 -16.92 -30.73 7.51
N PHE A 327 -16.49 -30.59 8.78
CA PHE A 327 -15.08 -30.51 9.15
C PHE A 327 -14.50 -31.87 9.61
N GLY A 328 -15.32 -32.92 9.68
CA GLY A 328 -14.90 -34.24 10.14
C GLY A 328 -14.52 -34.27 11.62
N ILE A 329 -15.28 -33.55 12.47
CA ILE A 329 -15.02 -33.47 13.91
C ILE A 329 -15.50 -34.75 14.59
N VAL A 330 -14.59 -35.39 15.33
CA VAL A 330 -14.88 -36.62 16.09
C VAL A 330 -15.13 -36.26 17.55
N GLY A 331 -16.27 -36.73 18.09
CA GLY A 331 -16.69 -36.41 19.46
C GLY A 331 -17.36 -35.04 19.59
N ASP A 332 -17.55 -34.59 20.83
CA ASP A 332 -18.21 -33.32 21.15
C ASP A 332 -17.30 -32.43 22.03
N GLY A 333 -17.39 -31.13 21.75
CA GLY A 333 -16.74 -30.08 22.51
C GLY A 333 -15.53 -29.43 21.84
N VAL A 334 -15.25 -28.22 22.31
CA VAL A 334 -14.14 -27.34 21.94
C VAL A 334 -13.34 -27.05 23.21
N ASP A 335 -12.05 -27.37 23.20
CA ASP A 335 -11.19 -27.17 24.37
C ASP A 335 -10.24 -25.98 24.22
N GLY A 336 -10.03 -25.49 22.98
CA GLY A 336 -9.16 -24.36 22.71
C GLY A 336 -9.83 -23.29 21.86
N LEU A 337 -9.58 -22.03 22.18
CA LEU A 337 -9.96 -20.88 21.37
C LEU A 337 -8.73 -20.03 21.10
N GLU A 338 -8.75 -19.32 19.98
CA GLU A 338 -7.80 -18.27 19.65
C GLU A 338 -8.62 -17.01 19.28
N LEU A 339 -8.36 -15.92 20.01
CA LEU A 339 -9.11 -14.66 19.97
C LEU A 339 -8.16 -13.51 19.61
N GLY A 340 -8.71 -12.38 19.17
CA GLY A 340 -7.92 -11.23 18.71
C GLY A 340 -7.36 -11.41 17.29
N LEU A 341 -8.01 -12.26 16.48
CA LEU A 341 -7.61 -12.56 15.09
C LEU A 341 -8.08 -11.51 14.07
N SER A 342 -9.03 -10.66 14.45
CA SER A 342 -9.60 -9.61 13.60
C SER A 342 -9.92 -8.36 14.41
N ASP A 343 -10.17 -7.27 13.69
CA ASP A 343 -10.81 -6.08 14.26
C ASP A 343 -12.17 -6.43 14.89
N LEU A 344 -12.59 -5.57 15.82
CA LEU A 344 -13.89 -5.67 16.49
C LEU A 344 -14.95 -4.88 15.73
N HIS A 345 -16.12 -5.50 15.58
CA HIS A 345 -17.27 -4.96 14.88
C HIS A 345 -18.58 -5.39 15.59
N HIS A 346 -19.71 -4.73 15.30
CA HIS A 346 -21.06 -5.18 15.70
C HIS A 346 -21.28 -5.40 17.21
N GLY A 347 -20.72 -4.56 18.07
CA GLY A 347 -20.76 -4.72 19.52
C GLY A 347 -19.70 -5.70 20.03
N GLY A 348 -18.48 -5.60 19.50
CA GLY A 348 -17.33 -6.40 19.96
C GLY A 348 -17.27 -7.84 19.45
N GLU A 349 -18.00 -8.19 18.39
CA GLU A 349 -17.82 -9.46 17.69
C GLU A 349 -16.49 -9.47 16.91
N GLN A 350 -15.87 -10.66 16.80
CA GLN A 350 -14.60 -10.89 16.12
C GLN A 350 -14.55 -12.32 15.55
N VAL A 351 -13.61 -12.57 14.64
CA VAL A 351 -13.26 -13.92 14.20
C VAL A 351 -12.65 -14.71 15.36
N ILE A 352 -13.06 -15.97 15.51
CA ILE A 352 -12.58 -16.87 16.57
C ILE A 352 -12.11 -18.16 15.91
N ALA A 353 -10.86 -18.60 16.15
CA ALA A 353 -10.45 -19.95 15.78
C ALA A 353 -10.74 -20.91 16.94
N LEU A 354 -11.30 -22.07 16.61
CA LEU A 354 -11.71 -23.11 17.55
C LEU A 354 -10.87 -24.35 17.34
N THR A 355 -10.54 -25.04 18.44
CA THR A 355 -9.92 -26.36 18.42
C THR A 355 -10.85 -27.35 19.13
N ALA A 356 -11.45 -28.25 18.34
CA ALA A 356 -12.25 -29.34 18.87
C ALA A 356 -11.40 -30.27 19.74
N ARG A 357 -12.03 -31.05 20.64
CA ARG A 357 -11.31 -32.00 21.51
C ARG A 357 -10.47 -33.04 20.73
N CYS A 358 -10.88 -33.36 19.51
CA CYS A 358 -10.14 -34.25 18.62
C CYS A 358 -8.95 -33.58 17.90
N GLY A 359 -8.70 -32.29 18.14
CA GLY A 359 -7.62 -31.50 17.52
C GLY A 359 -8.01 -30.81 16.21
N THR A 360 -9.19 -31.08 15.65
CA THR A 360 -9.67 -30.42 14.43
C THR A 360 -9.86 -28.92 14.67
N ARG A 361 -9.27 -28.09 13.82
CA ARG A 361 -9.39 -26.63 13.88
C ARG A 361 -10.34 -26.09 12.82
N PHE A 362 -11.12 -25.08 13.17
CA PHE A 362 -12.05 -24.37 12.29
C PHE A 362 -12.28 -22.94 12.83
N LEU A 363 -12.84 -22.05 12.01
CA LEU A 363 -13.06 -20.65 12.38
C LEU A 363 -14.55 -20.32 12.41
N TYR A 364 -14.91 -19.49 13.38
CA TYR A 364 -16.17 -18.76 13.44
C TYR A 364 -15.95 -17.34 12.92
N LYS A 365 -16.79 -16.92 11.98
CA LYS A 365 -16.81 -15.55 11.47
C LYS A 365 -18.18 -14.93 11.76
N PRO A 366 -18.27 -13.83 12.54
CA PRO A 366 -19.54 -13.16 12.85
C PRO A 366 -20.03 -12.26 11.70
N ARG A 367 -19.92 -12.76 10.47
CA ARG A 367 -20.38 -12.13 9.23
C ARG A 367 -20.77 -13.18 8.21
N ASP A 368 -21.50 -12.77 7.17
CA ASP A 368 -21.80 -13.66 6.06
C ASP A 368 -20.50 -14.20 5.42
N VAL A 369 -20.45 -15.51 5.19
CA VAL A 369 -19.32 -16.22 4.51
C VAL A 369 -19.72 -16.78 3.14
N GLY A 370 -20.83 -16.26 2.59
CA GLY A 370 -21.34 -16.68 1.27
C GLY A 370 -20.34 -16.39 0.14
N VAL A 371 -19.52 -15.34 0.30
CA VAL A 371 -18.48 -14.99 -0.66
C VAL A 371 -17.40 -16.07 -0.73
N GLU A 372 -16.92 -16.56 0.42
CA GLU A 372 -15.94 -17.66 0.46
C GLU A 372 -16.49 -18.96 -0.13
N ALA A 373 -17.77 -19.25 0.12
CA ALA A 373 -18.45 -20.41 -0.47
C ALA A 373 -18.55 -20.29 -2.00
N GLY A 374 -18.99 -19.13 -2.50
CA GLY A 374 -19.09 -18.85 -3.94
C GLY A 374 -17.73 -18.89 -4.64
N PHE A 375 -16.68 -18.35 -4.01
CA PHE A 375 -15.33 -18.41 -4.54
C PHE A 375 -14.76 -19.83 -4.55
N SER A 376 -15.02 -20.64 -3.52
CA SER A 376 -14.61 -22.04 -3.50
C SER A 376 -15.28 -22.84 -4.63
N ALA A 377 -16.58 -22.64 -4.85
CA ALA A 377 -17.29 -23.25 -5.97
C ALA A 377 -16.76 -22.78 -7.34
N TRP A 378 -16.37 -21.52 -7.45
CA TRP A 378 -15.71 -20.96 -8.63
C TRP A 378 -14.36 -21.64 -8.92
N LEU A 379 -13.51 -21.82 -7.91
CA LEU A 379 -12.24 -22.51 -8.06
C LEU A 379 -12.43 -24.00 -8.43
N GLU A 380 -13.40 -24.69 -7.82
CA GLU A 380 -13.74 -26.08 -8.14
C GLU A 380 -14.17 -26.24 -9.60
N GLU A 381 -14.97 -25.31 -10.12
CA GLU A 381 -15.39 -25.32 -11.51
C GLU A 381 -14.19 -25.22 -12.47
N PHE A 382 -13.22 -24.34 -12.19
CA PHE A 382 -12.02 -24.21 -13.04
C PHE A 382 -11.03 -25.37 -12.88
N ASN A 383 -10.91 -25.93 -11.67
CA ASN A 383 -10.19 -27.18 -11.45
C ASN A 383 -10.78 -28.31 -12.32
N ALA A 384 -12.11 -28.42 -12.37
CA ALA A 384 -12.80 -29.42 -13.20
C ALA A 384 -12.65 -29.16 -14.72
N ARG A 385 -12.51 -27.89 -15.13
CA ARG A 385 -12.23 -27.48 -16.52
C ARG A 385 -10.76 -27.72 -16.96
N GLY A 386 -9.90 -28.22 -16.07
CA GLY A 386 -8.54 -28.62 -16.42
C GLY A 386 -7.43 -27.67 -15.96
N LEU A 387 -7.70 -26.78 -15.00
CA LEU A 387 -6.65 -25.97 -14.37
C LEU A 387 -5.61 -26.89 -13.70
N SER A 388 -4.33 -26.74 -14.08
CA SER A 388 -3.24 -27.62 -13.62
C SER A 388 -1.93 -26.84 -13.39
N PRO A 389 -1.37 -26.84 -12.16
CA PRO A 389 -1.87 -27.51 -10.96
C PRO A 389 -3.21 -26.95 -10.46
N THR A 390 -3.96 -27.76 -9.71
CA THR A 390 -5.25 -27.34 -9.14
C THR A 390 -5.09 -26.33 -8.01
N LEU A 391 -6.08 -25.45 -7.86
CA LEU A 391 -6.19 -24.51 -6.75
C LEU A 391 -6.89 -25.14 -5.55
N ALA A 392 -6.43 -24.82 -4.35
CA ALA A 392 -7.07 -25.26 -3.11
C ALA A 392 -8.38 -24.50 -2.89
N THR A 393 -9.39 -25.19 -2.35
CA THR A 393 -10.70 -24.62 -2.01
C THR A 393 -10.94 -24.69 -0.52
N LEU A 394 -11.84 -23.84 -0.02
CA LEU A 394 -12.16 -23.76 1.41
C LEU A 394 -13.49 -24.47 1.68
N ARG A 395 -13.53 -25.33 2.69
CA ARG A 395 -14.79 -25.83 3.24
C ARG A 395 -15.46 -24.74 4.07
N VAL A 396 -16.69 -24.41 3.71
CA VAL A 396 -17.45 -23.28 4.29
C VAL A 396 -18.86 -23.71 4.68
N VAL A 397 -19.31 -23.25 5.84
CA VAL A 397 -20.68 -23.41 6.33
C VAL A 397 -21.32 -22.02 6.43
N PRO A 398 -22.05 -21.57 5.38
CA PRO A 398 -22.72 -20.27 5.41
C PRO A 398 -23.97 -20.29 6.31
N ARG A 399 -24.17 -19.16 7.00
CA ARG A 399 -25.38 -18.82 7.78
C ARG A 399 -25.75 -17.36 7.50
N THR A 400 -26.92 -16.93 7.96
CA THR A 400 -27.35 -15.54 7.83
C THR A 400 -26.74 -14.71 8.96
N GLY A 401 -25.93 -13.72 8.61
CA GLY A 401 -25.23 -12.81 9.53
C GLY A 401 -24.00 -13.41 10.21
N TYR A 402 -23.62 -14.64 9.90
CA TYR A 402 -22.42 -15.30 10.43
C TYR A 402 -22.05 -16.54 9.57
N GLY A 403 -20.95 -17.22 9.88
CA GLY A 403 -20.66 -18.52 9.31
C GLY A 403 -19.37 -19.15 9.83
N TRP A 404 -19.01 -20.29 9.24
CA TRP A 404 -17.87 -21.08 9.67
C TRP A 404 -16.99 -21.48 8.48
N THR A 405 -15.68 -21.53 8.68
CA THR A 405 -14.73 -21.98 7.67
C THR A 405 -13.75 -22.99 8.26
N GLU A 406 -13.16 -23.85 7.45
CA GLU A 406 -12.04 -24.65 7.93
C GLU A 406 -10.83 -23.78 8.28
N HIS A 407 -9.94 -24.30 9.13
CA HIS A 407 -8.68 -23.64 9.46
C HIS A 407 -7.55 -24.14 8.56
N ILE A 408 -6.88 -23.21 7.87
CA ILE A 408 -5.72 -23.50 7.05
C ILE A 408 -4.44 -23.24 7.86
N ALA A 409 -3.61 -24.27 8.02
CA ALA A 409 -2.34 -24.14 8.69
C ALA A 409 -1.24 -23.67 7.72
N HIS A 410 -0.40 -22.74 8.18
CA HIS A 410 0.84 -22.41 7.48
C HIS A 410 1.81 -23.59 7.53
N THR A 411 2.27 -24.05 6.36
CA THR A 411 3.23 -25.17 6.26
C THR A 411 4.27 -24.87 5.20
N SER A 412 5.50 -25.35 5.42
CA SER A 412 6.62 -25.13 4.49
C SER A 412 6.55 -26.06 3.27
N CYS A 413 7.08 -25.60 2.13
CA CYS A 413 7.38 -26.46 0.99
C CYS A 413 8.53 -27.43 1.35
N ALA A 414 8.41 -28.68 0.91
CA ALA A 414 9.42 -29.70 1.09
C ALA A 414 10.50 -29.68 -0.02
N THR A 415 10.20 -29.13 -1.21
CA THR A 415 11.14 -29.12 -2.35
C THR A 415 11.09 -27.81 -3.14
N PRO A 416 12.16 -27.44 -3.87
CA PRO A 416 12.13 -26.27 -4.78
C PRO A 416 11.01 -26.33 -5.83
N ARG A 417 10.66 -27.53 -6.33
CA ARG A 417 9.55 -27.71 -7.27
C ARG A 417 8.19 -27.34 -6.66
N GLN A 418 8.00 -27.56 -5.36
CA GLN A 418 6.80 -27.12 -4.65
C GLN A 418 6.73 -25.59 -4.53
N VAL A 419 7.88 -24.92 -4.42
CA VAL A 419 7.96 -23.45 -4.45
C VAL A 419 7.55 -22.91 -5.84
N GLU A 420 8.05 -23.52 -6.91
CA GLU A 420 7.62 -23.15 -8.27
C GLU A 420 6.11 -23.36 -8.47
N ALA A 421 5.57 -24.47 -7.96
CA ALA A 421 4.14 -24.77 -8.02
C ALA A 421 3.31 -23.78 -7.18
N TYR A 422 3.82 -23.35 -6.02
CA TYR A 422 3.20 -22.30 -5.20
C TYR A 422 3.04 -21.01 -5.99
N PHE A 423 4.12 -20.51 -6.60
CA PHE A 423 4.06 -19.24 -7.34
C PHE A 423 3.25 -19.34 -8.64
N ARG A 424 3.21 -20.53 -9.27
CA ARG A 424 2.28 -20.79 -10.38
C ARG A 424 0.82 -20.72 -9.92
N ARG A 425 0.47 -21.35 -8.78
CA ARG A 425 -0.88 -21.24 -8.20
C ARG A 425 -1.21 -19.81 -7.75
N ALA A 426 -0.23 -19.07 -7.24
CA ALA A 426 -0.39 -17.66 -6.90
C ALA A 426 -0.79 -16.82 -8.12
N GLY A 427 -0.14 -17.05 -9.27
CA GLY A 427 -0.52 -16.43 -10.54
C GLY A 427 -1.95 -16.77 -10.99
N MET A 428 -2.35 -18.04 -10.86
CA MET A 428 -3.71 -18.47 -11.16
C MET A 428 -4.74 -17.79 -10.24
N LEU A 429 -4.49 -17.75 -8.93
CA LEU A 429 -5.36 -17.07 -7.97
C LEU A 429 -5.46 -15.58 -8.25
N LEU A 430 -4.36 -14.91 -8.59
CA LEU A 430 -4.36 -13.51 -9.00
C LEU A 430 -5.34 -13.26 -10.15
N CYS A 431 -5.35 -14.14 -11.16
CA CYS A 431 -6.30 -14.07 -12.27
C CYS A 431 -7.75 -14.23 -11.80
N MET A 432 -8.02 -15.24 -10.95
CA MET A 432 -9.37 -15.50 -10.43
C MET A 432 -9.90 -14.35 -9.57
N LEU A 433 -9.04 -13.75 -8.73
CA LEU A 433 -9.37 -12.59 -7.91
C LEU A 433 -9.61 -11.34 -8.77
N HIS A 434 -8.74 -11.10 -9.76
CA HIS A 434 -8.82 -9.95 -10.66
C HIS A 434 -10.15 -9.91 -11.42
N VAL A 435 -10.56 -11.03 -12.04
CA VAL A 435 -11.82 -11.08 -12.82
C VAL A 435 -13.03 -10.81 -11.94
N LEU A 436 -13.03 -11.33 -10.71
CA LEU A 436 -14.10 -11.14 -9.74
C LEU A 436 -14.05 -9.78 -9.01
N GLY A 437 -13.14 -8.88 -9.39
CA GLY A 437 -13.02 -7.56 -8.79
C GLY A 437 -12.59 -7.61 -7.33
N GLY A 438 -11.67 -8.51 -7.00
CA GLY A 438 -11.05 -8.57 -5.69
C GLY A 438 -10.29 -7.29 -5.38
N SER A 439 -10.43 -6.82 -4.15
CA SER A 439 -9.64 -5.76 -3.53
C SER A 439 -9.31 -6.16 -2.09
N ASP A 440 -8.36 -5.45 -1.48
CA ASP A 440 -7.96 -5.67 -0.07
C ASP A 440 -7.47 -7.11 0.23
N VAL A 441 -6.91 -7.82 -0.76
CA VAL A 441 -6.31 -9.16 -0.57
C VAL A 441 -4.84 -9.00 -0.20
N HIS A 442 -4.61 -8.58 1.04
CA HIS A 442 -3.28 -8.28 1.60
C HIS A 442 -2.67 -9.48 2.34
N ALA A 443 -1.46 -9.33 2.89
CA ALA A 443 -0.71 -10.38 3.59
C ALA A 443 -1.53 -11.13 4.66
N GLY A 444 -2.35 -10.42 5.44
CA GLY A 444 -3.22 -11.03 6.46
C GLY A 444 -4.33 -11.96 5.94
N ASN A 445 -4.61 -11.95 4.63
CA ASN A 445 -5.75 -12.67 4.03
C ASN A 445 -5.33 -13.94 3.28
N VAL A 446 -4.03 -14.25 3.23
CA VAL A 446 -3.48 -15.39 2.50
C VAL A 446 -2.60 -16.24 3.40
N ILE A 447 -2.81 -17.55 3.39
CA ILE A 447 -1.99 -18.52 4.12
C ILE A 447 -1.24 -19.40 3.13
N ALA A 448 0.07 -19.53 3.30
CA ALA A 448 0.90 -20.45 2.54
C ALA A 448 0.85 -21.86 3.16
N CYS A 449 0.09 -22.75 2.55
CA CYS A 449 -0.03 -24.15 2.96
C CYS A 449 0.80 -25.05 2.03
N GLY A 450 2.11 -25.11 2.29
CA GLY A 450 3.04 -25.85 1.44
C GLY A 450 3.09 -25.24 0.05
N GLU A 451 2.73 -26.02 -0.98
CA GLU A 451 2.66 -25.54 -2.36
C GLU A 451 1.35 -24.81 -2.71
N HIS A 452 0.46 -24.55 -1.74
CA HIS A 452 -0.83 -23.92 -1.95
C HIS A 452 -0.91 -22.55 -1.26
N PRO A 453 -0.94 -21.43 -2.02
CA PRO A 453 -1.47 -20.18 -1.50
C PRO A 453 -2.99 -20.33 -1.32
N VAL A 454 -3.51 -20.02 -0.14
CA VAL A 454 -4.96 -20.12 0.15
C VAL A 454 -5.47 -18.77 0.66
N VAL A 455 -6.46 -18.21 -0.01
CA VAL A 455 -7.12 -16.97 0.42
C VAL A 455 -8.18 -17.31 1.46
N VAL A 456 -8.02 -16.81 2.68
CA VAL A 456 -8.86 -17.14 3.83
C VAL A 456 -9.87 -16.06 4.18
N ASP A 457 -9.70 -14.84 3.65
CA ASP A 457 -10.67 -13.75 3.74
C ASP A 457 -10.92 -13.14 2.35
N LEU A 458 -12.20 -13.07 1.96
CA LEU A 458 -12.67 -12.64 0.65
C LEU A 458 -13.74 -11.55 0.73
N ASP A 459 -13.85 -10.85 1.87
CA ASP A 459 -14.81 -9.76 2.05
C ASP A 459 -14.62 -8.59 1.06
N GLY A 460 -13.43 -8.48 0.47
CA GLY A 460 -13.08 -7.53 -0.58
C GLY A 460 -13.38 -8.00 -2.01
N LEU A 461 -14.13 -9.09 -2.22
CA LEU A 461 -14.51 -9.55 -3.56
C LEU A 461 -15.76 -8.81 -4.08
N LEU A 462 -16.01 -8.87 -5.40
CA LEU A 462 -17.19 -8.31 -6.05
C LEU A 462 -17.40 -6.81 -5.75
N GLN A 463 -16.31 -6.07 -5.64
CA GLN A 463 -16.35 -4.65 -5.29
C GLN A 463 -16.87 -3.82 -6.46
N PRO A 464 -17.63 -2.74 -6.18
CA PRO A 464 -18.14 -1.86 -7.22
C PRO A 464 -16.97 -1.18 -7.94
N ARG A 465 -17.18 -0.83 -9.21
CA ARG A 465 -16.25 0.04 -9.94
C ARG A 465 -16.53 1.48 -9.55
N ASN A 466 -15.55 2.17 -8.97
CA ASN A 466 -15.68 3.61 -8.73
C ASN A 466 -15.96 4.35 -10.04
N PRO A 467 -16.83 5.38 -10.03
CA PRO A 467 -16.94 6.24 -11.19
C PRO A 467 -15.57 6.86 -11.45
N ALA A 468 -15.18 6.95 -12.72
CA ALA A 468 -13.95 7.65 -13.07
C ALA A 468 -14.00 9.06 -12.48
N ALA A 469 -12.93 9.50 -11.83
CA ALA A 469 -12.86 10.83 -11.21
C ALA A 469 -13.04 11.99 -12.22
N TRP A 470 -13.14 11.68 -13.52
CA TRP A 470 -13.21 12.65 -14.61
C TRP A 470 -14.56 12.55 -15.34
N PRO A 471 -15.41 13.59 -15.24
CA PRO A 471 -16.78 13.57 -15.76
C PRO A 471 -16.88 13.83 -17.29
N THR A 472 -15.82 13.67 -18.08
CA THR A 472 -15.83 14.04 -19.52
C THR A 472 -15.95 12.83 -20.46
N ALA A 473 -16.72 13.01 -21.54
CA ALA A 473 -16.97 11.98 -22.56
C ALA A 473 -15.74 11.66 -23.44
N GLU A 474 -14.75 12.55 -23.51
CA GLU A 474 -13.44 12.28 -24.10
C GLU A 474 -12.40 12.19 -22.98
N LEU A 475 -11.69 11.06 -22.89
CA LEU A 475 -10.64 10.84 -21.91
C LEU A 475 -9.27 11.06 -22.56
N GLY A 476 -8.44 11.90 -21.95
CA GLY A 476 -7.02 11.98 -22.27
C GLY A 476 -6.29 10.70 -21.86
N ALA A 477 -5.10 10.49 -22.42
CA ALA A 477 -4.28 9.33 -22.15
C ALA A 477 -3.95 9.14 -20.65
N PRO A 478 -3.62 10.19 -19.85
CA PRO A 478 -3.40 10.01 -18.42
C PRO A 478 -4.62 9.49 -17.66
N GLN A 479 -5.82 9.96 -18.00
CA GLN A 479 -7.06 9.50 -17.38
C GLN A 479 -7.34 8.04 -17.72
N ARG A 480 -7.15 7.65 -18.99
CA ARG A 480 -7.25 6.24 -19.41
C ARG A 480 -6.23 5.36 -18.72
N ALA A 481 -4.99 5.83 -18.58
CA ALA A 481 -3.96 5.09 -17.89
C ALA A 481 -4.35 4.88 -16.41
N GLN A 482 -4.80 5.92 -15.71
CA GLN A 482 -5.24 5.74 -14.33
C GLN A 482 -6.39 4.72 -14.23
N ASP A 483 -7.39 4.82 -15.11
CA ASP A 483 -8.51 3.88 -15.16
C ASP A 483 -8.04 2.43 -15.44
N LEU A 484 -7.03 2.24 -16.29
CA LEU A 484 -6.40 0.94 -16.52
C LEU A 484 -5.71 0.39 -15.26
N LEU A 485 -4.96 1.22 -14.50
CA LEU A 485 -4.36 0.78 -13.24
C LEU A 485 -5.42 0.35 -12.23
N GLU A 486 -6.48 1.15 -12.08
CA GLU A 486 -7.58 0.90 -11.15
C GLU A 486 -8.37 -0.36 -11.49
N ARG A 487 -8.40 -0.75 -12.77
CA ARG A 487 -9.07 -1.97 -13.24
C ARG A 487 -8.15 -3.19 -13.35
N SER A 488 -6.85 -3.01 -13.20
CA SER A 488 -5.86 -4.06 -13.40
C SER A 488 -5.75 -5.04 -12.23
N VAL A 489 -4.90 -6.05 -12.38
CA VAL A 489 -4.46 -6.95 -11.31
C VAL A 489 -3.94 -6.24 -10.05
N LEU A 490 -3.51 -4.98 -10.15
CA LEU A 490 -2.95 -4.22 -9.02
C LEU A 490 -3.98 -3.87 -7.96
N CYS A 491 -5.26 -3.70 -8.33
CA CYS A 491 -6.32 -3.33 -7.38
C CYS A 491 -6.62 -4.44 -6.37
N THR A 492 -6.20 -5.67 -6.65
CA THR A 492 -6.34 -6.83 -5.75
C THR A 492 -5.53 -6.69 -4.47
N GLN A 493 -4.44 -5.91 -4.48
CA GLN A 493 -3.41 -5.86 -3.43
C GLN A 493 -2.68 -7.20 -3.20
N PHE A 494 -2.89 -8.18 -4.08
CA PHE A 494 -2.19 -9.45 -4.05
C PHE A 494 -0.71 -9.30 -4.45
N LEU A 495 -0.46 -8.33 -5.33
CA LEU A 495 0.85 -7.90 -5.79
C LEU A 495 1.43 -6.77 -4.91
N PRO A 496 2.77 -6.57 -4.91
CA PRO A 496 3.48 -5.62 -4.07
C PRO A 496 2.82 -4.25 -3.89
N PHE A 497 2.61 -3.87 -2.62
CA PHE A 497 1.99 -2.61 -2.24
C PHE A 497 2.60 -2.07 -0.94
N TRP A 498 3.26 -0.92 -1.02
CA TRP A 498 4.00 -0.32 0.10
C TRP A 498 3.12 0.54 1.01
N ARG A 499 3.21 0.31 2.32
CA ARG A 499 2.61 1.13 3.38
C ARG A 499 3.68 1.65 4.33
N LEU A 500 3.34 2.70 5.08
CA LEU A 500 4.16 3.21 6.18
C LEU A 500 3.66 2.62 7.50
N GLY A 501 4.57 2.06 8.29
CA GLY A 501 4.31 1.63 9.67
C GLY A 501 4.10 2.81 10.61
N ALA A 502 3.73 2.52 11.86
CA ALA A 502 3.59 3.55 12.89
C ALA A 502 4.91 4.31 13.15
N ASP A 503 6.05 3.62 13.00
CA ASP A 503 7.40 4.15 13.07
C ASP A 503 7.87 4.88 11.79
N GLN A 504 6.96 5.06 10.82
CA GLN A 504 7.25 5.59 9.47
C GLN A 504 8.18 4.72 8.64
N THR A 505 8.41 3.46 9.02
CA THR A 505 9.19 2.53 8.21
C THR A 505 8.31 1.97 7.07
N PRO A 506 8.78 2.00 5.81
CA PRO A 506 8.06 1.41 4.70
C PRO A 506 8.08 -0.12 4.77
N PHE A 507 6.91 -0.75 4.63
CA PHE A 507 6.77 -2.20 4.53
C PHE A 507 5.80 -2.58 3.40
N ASP A 508 5.98 -3.74 2.79
CA ASP A 508 5.04 -4.27 1.81
C ASP A 508 3.91 -5.02 2.54
N ASP A 509 2.66 -4.66 2.27
CA ASP A 509 1.47 -5.27 2.85
C ASP A 509 0.77 -6.26 1.90
N SER A 510 1.30 -6.47 0.70
CA SER A 510 0.70 -7.35 -0.31
C SER A 510 0.67 -8.82 0.08
N ALA A 511 -0.24 -9.59 -0.52
CA ALA A 511 -0.31 -11.04 -0.28
C ALA A 511 1.00 -11.78 -0.61
N LEU A 512 1.64 -11.48 -1.76
CA LEU A 512 2.83 -12.21 -2.20
C LEU A 512 4.16 -11.62 -1.74
N GLY A 513 4.25 -10.30 -1.60
CA GLY A 513 5.47 -9.62 -1.19
C GLY A 513 5.54 -9.32 0.32
N GLY A 514 4.40 -9.41 1.01
CA GLY A 514 4.27 -9.04 2.41
C GLY A 514 5.05 -9.92 3.38
N ALA A 515 5.52 -9.30 4.45
CA ALA A 515 6.58 -9.83 5.31
C ALA A 515 6.22 -9.99 6.79
N ARG A 516 4.94 -10.07 7.13
CA ARG A 516 4.53 -10.18 8.54
C ARG A 516 4.75 -11.61 9.00
N GLU A 517 5.66 -11.81 9.96
CA GLU A 517 5.96 -13.13 10.55
C GLU A 517 4.68 -13.82 11.07
N GLU A 518 3.73 -13.03 11.56
CA GLU A 518 2.44 -13.48 12.11
C GLU A 518 1.38 -13.81 11.04
N ALA A 519 1.52 -13.36 9.79
CA ALA A 519 0.46 -13.47 8.78
C ALA A 519 0.43 -14.83 8.06
N GLY A 520 1.52 -15.62 8.10
CA GLY A 520 1.55 -16.94 7.47
C GLY A 520 1.42 -16.93 5.94
N ASN A 521 1.55 -15.79 5.26
CA ASN A 521 1.43 -15.68 3.80
C ASN A 521 2.71 -16.07 3.03
N ARG A 522 3.84 -16.17 3.73
CA ARG A 522 5.15 -16.41 3.12
C ARG A 522 5.35 -17.86 2.71
N CYS A 523 5.71 -18.08 1.45
CA CYS A 523 6.21 -19.37 0.98
C CYS A 523 7.58 -19.65 1.61
N LEU A 524 7.70 -20.78 2.31
CA LEU A 524 8.95 -21.24 2.92
C LEU A 524 9.46 -22.49 2.21
N LEU A 525 10.79 -22.66 2.14
CA LEU A 525 11.46 -23.93 1.86
C LEU A 525 12.28 -24.31 3.10
N GLY A 526 11.82 -25.30 3.87
CA GLY A 526 12.30 -25.47 5.25
C GLY A 526 11.95 -24.25 6.10
N CYS A 527 12.95 -23.56 6.64
CA CYS A 527 12.79 -22.29 7.37
C CYS A 527 13.14 -21.05 6.54
N LEU A 528 13.51 -21.21 5.26
CA LEU A 528 13.98 -20.10 4.42
C LEU A 528 12.82 -19.49 3.61
N PRO A 529 12.50 -18.19 3.79
CA PRO A 529 11.50 -17.52 2.97
C PRO A 529 11.96 -17.44 1.51
N GLN A 530 10.99 -17.52 0.60
CA GLN A 530 11.20 -17.46 -0.84
C GLN A 530 10.64 -16.14 -1.38
N ASP A 531 11.51 -15.35 -2.03
CA ASP A 531 11.16 -14.05 -2.59
C ASP A 531 10.43 -14.22 -3.93
N VAL A 532 9.23 -13.61 -4.05
CA VAL A 532 8.34 -13.75 -5.23
C VAL A 532 9.00 -13.26 -6.52
N GLU A 533 9.91 -12.29 -6.44
CA GLU A 533 10.58 -11.67 -7.58
C GLU A 533 11.46 -12.66 -8.35
N LEU A 534 11.97 -13.69 -7.65
CA LEU A 534 12.73 -14.79 -8.26
C LEU A 534 11.86 -15.75 -9.07
N TYR A 535 10.54 -15.71 -8.86
CA TYR A 535 9.55 -16.61 -9.47
C TYR A 535 8.51 -15.85 -10.30
N SER A 536 8.84 -14.64 -10.76
CA SER A 536 7.97 -13.80 -11.61
C SER A 536 7.47 -14.55 -12.86
N GLY A 537 8.33 -15.37 -13.47
CA GLY A 537 7.96 -16.25 -14.59
C GLY A 537 6.84 -17.23 -14.23
N GLN A 538 6.92 -17.91 -13.09
CA GLN A 538 5.89 -18.84 -12.63
C GLN A 538 4.57 -18.13 -12.33
N VAL A 539 4.61 -16.93 -11.73
CA VAL A 539 3.41 -16.12 -11.49
C VAL A 539 2.73 -15.75 -12.82
N ILE A 540 3.50 -15.27 -13.80
CA ILE A 540 2.97 -14.91 -15.13
C ILE A 540 2.42 -16.13 -15.85
N GLU A 541 3.11 -17.26 -15.83
CA GLU A 541 2.65 -18.51 -16.45
C GLU A 541 1.33 -19.00 -15.82
N GLY A 542 1.23 -18.94 -14.50
CA GLY A 542 0.00 -19.30 -13.79
C GLY A 542 -1.17 -18.38 -14.11
N PHE A 543 -0.91 -17.07 -14.16
CA PHE A 543 -1.91 -16.07 -14.54
C PHE A 543 -2.42 -16.30 -15.96
N GLU A 544 -1.49 -16.46 -16.92
CA GLU A 544 -1.78 -16.69 -18.33
C GLU A 544 -2.60 -17.97 -18.55
N GLN A 545 -2.29 -19.05 -17.81
CA GLN A 545 -3.03 -20.30 -17.89
C GLN A 545 -4.48 -20.15 -17.40
N ALA A 546 -4.68 -19.53 -16.24
CA ALA A 546 -6.02 -19.26 -15.70
C ALA A 546 -6.81 -18.34 -16.64
N TYR A 547 -6.17 -17.29 -17.16
CA TYR A 547 -6.77 -16.32 -18.06
C TYR A 547 -7.27 -16.97 -19.36
N ARG A 548 -6.48 -17.85 -19.98
CA ARG A 548 -6.88 -18.54 -21.21
C ARG A 548 -8.09 -19.44 -20.99
N LEU A 549 -8.12 -20.19 -19.90
CA LEU A 549 -9.30 -21.00 -19.55
C LEU A 549 -10.53 -20.14 -19.30
N LEU A 550 -10.36 -18.97 -18.67
CA LEU A 550 -11.43 -17.98 -18.48
C LEU A 550 -11.94 -17.43 -19.80
N LEU A 551 -11.04 -17.10 -20.72
CA LEU A 551 -11.37 -16.60 -22.05
C LEU A 551 -12.14 -17.64 -22.87
N GLU A 552 -11.74 -18.92 -22.81
CA GLU A 552 -12.45 -20.04 -23.45
C GLU A 552 -13.85 -20.24 -22.87
N ALA A 553 -14.03 -20.05 -21.56
CA ALA A 553 -15.30 -20.21 -20.87
C ALA A 553 -16.20 -18.96 -20.91
N ARG A 554 -15.66 -17.78 -21.25
CA ARG A 554 -16.27 -16.45 -21.07
C ARG A 554 -17.73 -16.38 -21.52
N ASP A 555 -18.00 -16.74 -22.78
CA ASP A 555 -19.31 -16.55 -23.38
C ASP A 555 -20.37 -17.45 -22.71
N SER A 556 -19.99 -18.67 -22.32
CA SER A 556 -20.88 -19.59 -21.57
C SER A 556 -21.20 -19.06 -20.17
N LEU A 557 -20.19 -18.56 -19.46
CA LEU A 557 -20.33 -18.03 -18.11
C LEU A 557 -21.23 -16.78 -18.08
N LEU A 558 -21.09 -15.90 -19.07
CA LEU A 558 -21.92 -14.70 -19.21
C LEU A 558 -23.37 -15.05 -19.60
N ALA A 559 -23.57 -15.98 -20.52
CA ALA A 559 -24.91 -16.39 -20.96
C ALA A 559 -25.73 -17.05 -19.85
N GLU A 560 -25.08 -17.83 -18.98
CA GLU A 560 -25.71 -18.55 -17.88
C GLU A 560 -25.88 -17.71 -16.61
N GLN A 561 -25.43 -16.45 -16.58
CA GLN A 561 -25.34 -15.64 -15.35
C GLN A 561 -24.62 -16.43 -14.23
N ARG A 562 -23.53 -17.10 -14.61
CA ARG A 562 -22.91 -18.14 -13.77
C ARG A 562 -22.35 -17.55 -12.49
N ILE A 563 -21.78 -16.33 -12.54
CA ILE A 563 -21.25 -15.63 -11.36
C ILE A 563 -22.38 -15.34 -10.37
N GLU A 564 -23.49 -14.76 -10.84
CA GLU A 564 -24.66 -14.47 -9.99
C GLU A 564 -25.23 -15.75 -9.37
N ASN A 565 -25.24 -16.86 -10.10
CA ASN A 565 -25.69 -18.17 -9.60
C ASN A 565 -24.75 -18.79 -8.56
N LEU A 566 -23.43 -18.60 -8.69
CA LEU A 566 -22.44 -19.13 -7.75
C LEU A 566 -22.42 -18.35 -6.43
N PHE A 567 -22.55 -17.02 -6.50
CA PHE A 567 -22.47 -16.14 -5.34
C PHE A 567 -23.85 -15.84 -4.71
N GLY A 568 -24.94 -15.98 -5.46
CA GLY A 568 -26.29 -15.63 -5.01
C GLY A 568 -26.44 -14.15 -4.65
N PRO A 569 -27.47 -13.79 -3.86
CA PRO A 569 -27.57 -12.46 -3.25
C PRO A 569 -26.38 -12.22 -2.32
N CYS A 570 -25.42 -11.43 -2.81
CA CYS A 570 -24.13 -11.27 -2.17
C CYS A 570 -23.97 -9.84 -1.64
N ARG A 571 -23.62 -9.75 -0.35
CA ARG A 571 -23.23 -8.49 0.30
C ARG A 571 -21.78 -8.63 0.74
N THR A 572 -20.93 -7.69 0.32
CA THR A 572 -19.49 -7.69 0.60
C THR A 572 -19.12 -6.46 1.42
N ARG A 573 -17.91 -6.42 2.00
CA ARG A 573 -17.50 -5.30 2.86
C ARG A 573 -17.29 -4.06 2.02
N PHE A 574 -17.87 -2.94 2.43
CA PHE A 574 -17.59 -1.62 1.86
C PHE A 574 -16.60 -0.85 2.75
N ILE A 575 -15.44 -0.54 2.21
CA ILE A 575 -14.39 0.19 2.93
C ILE A 575 -14.51 1.67 2.61
N ASN A 576 -15.24 2.40 3.46
CA ASN A 576 -15.38 3.84 3.32
C ASN A 576 -14.10 4.61 3.70
N ARG A 577 -13.43 4.18 4.78
CA ARG A 577 -12.10 4.65 5.20
C ARG A 577 -11.27 3.46 5.64
N HIS A 578 -9.96 3.58 5.48
CA HIS A 578 -9.04 2.54 5.91
C HIS A 578 -9.05 2.37 7.44
N THR A 579 -9.02 1.12 7.94
CA THR A 579 -9.07 0.79 9.38
C THR A 579 -8.09 1.62 10.22
N SER A 580 -6.87 1.83 9.74
CA SER A 580 -5.83 2.57 10.47
C SER A 580 -6.19 4.02 10.82
N VAL A 581 -7.16 4.62 10.12
CA VAL A 581 -7.71 5.93 10.48
C VAL A 581 -8.52 5.82 11.77
N TYR A 582 -9.37 4.81 11.88
CA TYR A 582 -10.19 4.55 13.06
C TYR A 582 -9.34 4.08 14.24
N THR A 583 -8.38 3.17 14.04
CA THR A 583 -7.50 2.67 15.11
C THR A 583 -6.73 3.82 15.77
N ARG A 584 -6.11 4.71 14.98
CA ARG A 584 -5.39 5.88 15.51
C ARG A 584 -6.31 6.84 16.25
N LEU A 585 -7.54 7.00 15.78
CA LEU A 585 -8.52 7.83 16.47
C LEU A 585 -8.95 7.17 17.80
N LEU A 586 -9.18 5.86 17.85
CA LEU A 586 -9.48 5.14 19.09
C LEU A 586 -8.32 5.24 20.10
N GLU A 587 -7.07 5.13 19.66
CA GLU A 587 -5.89 5.31 20.51
C GLU A 587 -5.84 6.73 21.11
N HIS A 588 -6.08 7.76 20.28
CA HIS A 588 -6.15 9.15 20.74
C HIS A 588 -7.30 9.38 21.74
N LEU A 589 -8.49 8.82 21.46
CA LEU A 589 -9.68 8.94 22.29
C LEU A 589 -9.54 8.24 23.67
N GLN A 590 -8.60 7.29 23.80
CA GLN A 590 -8.34 6.54 25.03
C GLN A 590 -7.19 7.13 25.88
N THR A 591 -6.67 8.31 25.52
CA THR A 591 -5.66 9.00 26.34
C THR A 591 -6.25 9.56 27.64
N PRO A 592 -5.48 9.60 28.75
CA PRO A 592 -5.99 10.10 30.04
C PRO A 592 -6.64 11.49 29.95
N GLU A 593 -6.14 12.37 29.09
CA GLU A 593 -6.66 13.71 28.87
C GLU A 593 -8.08 13.70 28.31
N ASN A 594 -8.36 12.83 27.34
CA ASN A 594 -9.67 12.71 26.70
C ASN A 594 -10.68 11.92 27.56
N LEU A 595 -10.22 11.12 28.53
CA LEU A 595 -11.10 10.30 29.38
C LEU A 595 -11.77 11.06 30.54
N ARG A 596 -11.47 12.35 30.72
CA ARG A 596 -11.98 13.18 31.82
C ARG A 596 -13.39 13.72 31.60
N ASN A 597 -13.85 13.82 30.36
CA ASN A 597 -15.15 14.42 30.05
C ASN A 597 -15.72 13.94 28.72
N GLY A 598 -16.97 13.47 28.73
CA GLY A 598 -17.66 12.94 27.55
C GLY A 598 -17.91 13.97 26.45
N LEU A 599 -18.10 15.26 26.78
CA LEU A 599 -18.22 16.31 25.77
C LEU A 599 -16.91 16.47 24.98
N ASP A 600 -15.79 16.57 25.69
CA ASP A 600 -14.48 16.76 25.06
C ASP A 600 -14.10 15.52 24.23
N TRP A 601 -14.39 14.32 24.75
CA TRP A 601 -14.26 13.07 24.02
C TRP A 601 -15.11 13.05 22.72
N GLY A 602 -16.39 13.45 22.82
CA GLY A 602 -17.29 13.49 21.67
C GLY A 602 -16.94 14.58 20.64
N ILE A 603 -16.31 15.67 21.07
CA ILE A 603 -15.77 16.71 20.18
C ILE A 603 -14.62 16.16 19.34
N GLU A 604 -13.70 15.39 19.94
CA GLU A 604 -12.60 14.77 19.19
C GLU A 604 -13.11 13.77 18.13
N LEU A 605 -14.21 13.07 18.42
CA LEU A 605 -14.85 12.15 17.46
C LEU A 605 -15.44 12.86 16.23
N GLU A 606 -15.72 14.17 16.30
CA GLU A 606 -16.22 14.97 15.18
C GLU A 606 -15.19 15.15 14.06
N MET A 607 -13.94 14.72 14.27
CA MET A 607 -12.94 14.66 13.21
C MET A 607 -13.39 13.80 12.02
N LEU A 608 -14.28 12.81 12.26
CA LEU A 608 -14.90 12.00 11.20
C LEU A 608 -15.86 12.79 10.31
N ALA A 609 -16.49 13.84 10.83
CA ALA A 609 -17.44 14.66 10.08
C ALA A 609 -16.76 15.57 9.05
N ARG A 610 -15.47 15.90 9.23
CA ARG A 610 -14.73 16.88 8.41
C ARG A 610 -14.81 16.63 6.91
N ALA A 611 -14.64 15.37 6.48
CA ALA A 611 -14.74 15.01 5.07
C ALA A 611 -16.20 15.02 4.57
N GLY A 612 -17.16 14.61 5.39
CA GLY A 612 -18.59 14.56 5.02
C GLY A 612 -19.22 15.94 4.84
N VAL A 613 -18.72 16.95 5.56
CA VAL A 613 -19.20 18.33 5.48
C VAL A 613 -18.78 19.02 4.17
N GLN A 614 -17.67 18.60 3.56
CA GLN A 614 -17.17 19.17 2.30
C GLN A 614 -17.90 18.64 1.05
N VAL A 615 -18.49 17.45 1.12
CA VAL A 615 -19.00 16.70 -0.05
C VAL A 615 -20.51 16.86 -0.27
N THR A 616 -21.26 17.34 0.72
CA THR A 616 -22.73 17.41 0.70
C THR A 616 -23.29 18.64 -0.04
N ALA A 617 -23.06 18.70 -1.35
CA ALA A 617 -23.82 19.59 -2.22
C ALA A 617 -25.21 18.99 -2.51
N GLY A 618 -26.21 19.26 -1.66
CA GLY A 618 -27.63 19.05 -1.99
C GLY A 618 -28.50 18.22 -1.03
N ASP A 619 -27.97 17.65 0.07
CA ASP A 619 -28.75 16.96 1.11
C ASP A 619 -28.71 17.76 2.42
N ASP A 620 -29.84 17.90 3.13
CA ASP A 620 -29.99 18.71 4.34
C ASP A 620 -29.70 17.93 5.64
N THR A 621 -29.11 16.73 5.54
CA THR A 621 -28.80 15.88 6.70
C THR A 621 -27.35 15.44 6.77
N LEU A 622 -26.82 15.26 7.99
CA LEU A 622 -25.49 14.68 8.19
C LEU A 622 -25.46 13.29 7.55
N PRO A 623 -24.48 12.98 6.68
CA PRO A 623 -24.47 11.71 5.95
C PRO A 623 -24.62 10.51 6.89
N PRO A 624 -25.53 9.56 6.61
CA PRO A 624 -25.72 8.35 7.41
C PRO A 624 -24.42 7.57 7.67
N VAL A 625 -23.47 7.62 6.72
CA VAL A 625 -22.11 7.09 6.87
C VAL A 625 -21.43 7.62 8.12
N VAL A 626 -21.38 8.94 8.30
CA VAL A 626 -20.66 9.58 9.41
C VAL A 626 -21.31 9.20 10.74
N ARG A 627 -22.64 9.15 10.78
CA ARG A 627 -23.38 8.73 11.98
C ARG A 627 -23.01 7.31 12.41
N HIS A 628 -23.06 6.36 11.48
CA HIS A 628 -22.70 4.96 11.76
C HIS A 628 -21.24 4.82 12.21
N GLU A 629 -20.32 5.60 11.62
CA GLU A 629 -18.93 5.60 12.07
C GLU A 629 -18.79 6.08 13.51
N GLN A 630 -19.48 7.17 13.87
CA GLN A 630 -19.46 7.70 15.23
C GLN A 630 -20.09 6.73 16.24
N GLU A 631 -21.18 6.05 15.86
CA GLU A 631 -21.84 5.04 16.69
C GLU A 631 -20.92 3.84 16.96
N ALA A 632 -20.30 3.27 15.91
CA ALA A 632 -19.35 2.16 16.05
C ALA A 632 -18.13 2.55 16.91
N MET A 633 -17.56 3.74 16.67
CA MET A 633 -16.41 4.23 17.44
C MET A 633 -16.75 4.50 18.91
N THR A 634 -18.01 4.87 19.20
CA THR A 634 -18.53 5.00 20.58
C THR A 634 -18.66 3.65 21.28
N ALA A 635 -18.87 2.57 20.52
CA ALA A 635 -18.83 1.20 21.00
C ALA A 635 -17.41 0.60 21.08
N LEU A 636 -16.37 1.38 20.71
CA LEU A 636 -14.98 0.92 20.54
C LEU A 636 -14.81 -0.15 19.44
N ASP A 637 -15.67 -0.10 18.43
CA ASP A 637 -15.59 -0.94 17.24
C ASP A 637 -15.06 -0.14 16.05
N ILE A 638 -14.47 -0.87 15.10
CA ILE A 638 -14.15 -0.32 13.79
C ILE A 638 -15.45 -0.29 12.96
N PRO A 639 -15.81 0.84 12.31
CA PRO A 639 -17.01 0.91 11.48
C PRO A 639 -17.00 -0.14 10.36
N TYR A 640 -18.14 -0.83 10.21
CA TYR A 640 -18.33 -1.88 9.22
C TYR A 640 -19.56 -1.59 8.37
N PHE A 641 -19.41 -1.67 7.04
CA PHE A 641 -20.46 -1.43 6.07
C PHE A 641 -20.54 -2.60 5.09
N LEU A 642 -21.74 -2.85 4.59
CA LEU A 642 -22.00 -3.86 3.56
C LEU A 642 -22.42 -3.16 2.27
N ILE A 643 -21.96 -3.66 1.13
CA ILE A 643 -22.46 -3.27 -0.19
C ILE A 643 -23.04 -4.48 -0.91
N ASP A 644 -24.22 -4.30 -1.49
CA ASP A 644 -24.88 -5.31 -2.31
C ASP A 644 -24.27 -5.34 -3.72
N ALA A 645 -23.74 -6.50 -4.12
CA ALA A 645 -23.05 -6.67 -5.39
C ALA A 645 -23.97 -6.50 -6.62
N GLY A 646 -25.29 -6.67 -6.47
CA GLY A 646 -26.25 -6.58 -7.56
C GLY A 646 -26.82 -5.18 -7.81
N ASN A 647 -26.79 -4.29 -6.82
CA ASN A 647 -27.38 -2.95 -6.95
C ASN A 647 -26.51 -1.81 -6.39
N GLY A 648 -25.37 -2.09 -5.78
CA GLY A 648 -24.43 -1.08 -5.25
C GLY A 648 -24.96 -0.31 -4.04
N ARG A 649 -26.04 -0.78 -3.40
CA ARG A 649 -26.59 -0.16 -2.19
C ARG A 649 -25.68 -0.48 -1.00
N VAL A 650 -25.25 0.57 -0.30
CA VAL A 650 -24.47 0.46 0.94
C VAL A 650 -25.40 0.51 2.14
N THR A 651 -25.26 -0.44 3.05
CA THR A 651 -26.05 -0.54 4.28
C THR A 651 -25.19 -0.72 5.50
N THR A 652 -25.74 -0.40 6.66
CA THR A 652 -25.23 -0.91 7.93
C THR A 652 -25.46 -2.43 7.99
N PRO A 653 -24.80 -3.13 8.91
CA PRO A 653 -25.05 -4.55 9.18
C PRO A 653 -26.49 -4.85 9.63
N GLY A 654 -27.12 -3.89 10.33
CA GLY A 654 -28.53 -3.97 10.71
C GLY A 654 -29.50 -3.85 9.53
N GLY A 655 -28.99 -3.49 8.35
CA GLY A 655 -29.78 -3.32 7.12
C GLY A 655 -30.23 -1.88 6.88
N ASP A 656 -29.81 -0.92 7.72
CA ASP A 656 -30.15 0.49 7.53
C ASP A 656 -29.44 1.03 6.29
N TRP A 657 -30.18 1.79 5.48
CA TRP A 657 -29.61 2.39 4.28
C TRP A 657 -28.61 3.49 4.64
N VAL A 658 -27.44 3.44 3.99
CA VAL A 658 -26.36 4.40 4.24
C VAL A 658 -26.17 5.33 3.05
N LEU A 659 -25.92 4.77 1.87
CA LEU A 659 -25.82 5.51 0.61
C LEU A 659 -26.04 4.59 -0.59
N GLN A 660 -26.26 5.20 -1.76
CA GLN A 660 -26.14 4.53 -3.05
C GLN A 660 -24.72 4.76 -3.59
N HIS A 661 -23.97 3.69 -3.86
CA HIS A 661 -22.66 3.83 -4.46
C HIS A 661 -22.82 4.43 -5.89
N PRO A 662 -22.07 5.49 -6.25
CA PRO A 662 -22.23 6.16 -7.54
C PRO A 662 -21.62 5.37 -8.72
N GLY A 663 -20.86 4.33 -8.41
CA GLY A 663 -20.16 3.48 -9.37
C GLY A 663 -20.99 2.30 -9.90
N THR A 664 -20.39 1.53 -10.80
CA THR A 664 -21.00 0.31 -11.35
C THR A 664 -21.06 -0.79 -10.28
N PRO A 665 -22.22 -1.43 -10.02
CA PRO A 665 -22.34 -2.54 -9.06
C PRO A 665 -21.37 -3.69 -9.33
N GLY A 666 -21.08 -4.49 -8.29
CA GLY A 666 -20.09 -5.58 -8.34
C GLY A 666 -20.30 -6.59 -9.47
N PHE A 667 -21.52 -7.13 -9.62
CA PHE A 667 -21.81 -8.09 -10.70
C PHE A 667 -21.69 -7.45 -12.09
N ASP A 668 -22.15 -6.21 -12.25
CA ASP A 668 -21.99 -5.46 -13.50
C ASP A 668 -20.52 -5.21 -13.82
N ALA A 669 -19.71 -4.84 -12.83
CA ALA A 669 -18.28 -4.62 -12.98
C ALA A 669 -17.54 -5.90 -13.38
N VAL A 670 -17.93 -7.06 -12.84
CA VAL A 670 -17.40 -8.36 -13.27
C VAL A 670 -17.76 -8.65 -14.73
N ARG A 671 -19.02 -8.42 -15.12
CA ARG A 671 -19.44 -8.60 -16.53
C ARG A 671 -18.69 -7.68 -17.48
N GLU A 672 -18.48 -6.42 -17.09
CA GLU A 672 -17.64 -5.48 -17.83
C GLU A 672 -16.21 -6.04 -17.97
N ARG A 673 -15.55 -6.48 -16.88
CA ARG A 673 -14.19 -7.06 -16.97
C ARG A 673 -14.14 -8.29 -17.86
N MET A 674 -15.07 -9.24 -17.69
CA MET A 674 -15.13 -10.45 -18.50
C MET A 674 -15.29 -10.14 -19.99
N ALA A 675 -16.11 -9.13 -20.34
CA ALA A 675 -16.32 -8.72 -21.73
C ALA A 675 -15.05 -8.14 -22.37
N HIS A 676 -14.12 -7.59 -21.59
CA HIS A 676 -12.85 -7.03 -22.07
C HIS A 676 -11.72 -8.07 -22.17
N LEU A 677 -11.95 -9.32 -21.75
CA LEU A 677 -10.92 -10.35 -21.84
C LEU A 677 -10.51 -10.59 -23.31
N GLY A 678 -9.21 -10.55 -23.58
CA GLY A 678 -8.63 -10.68 -24.91
C GLY A 678 -7.10 -10.74 -24.87
N SER A 679 -6.45 -10.85 -26.03
CA SER A 679 -4.98 -10.90 -26.13
C SER A 679 -4.33 -9.64 -25.57
N ASP A 680 -4.88 -8.48 -25.91
CA ASP A 680 -4.27 -7.19 -25.58
C ASP A 680 -4.40 -6.89 -24.08
N ASP A 681 -5.53 -7.27 -23.47
CA ASP A 681 -5.71 -7.18 -22.02
C ASP A 681 -4.78 -8.16 -21.29
N LEU A 682 -4.67 -9.42 -21.76
CA LEU A 682 -3.74 -10.40 -21.17
C LEU A 682 -2.29 -9.88 -21.17
N ASP A 683 -1.82 -9.35 -22.29
CA ASP A 683 -0.47 -8.80 -22.39
C ASP A 683 -0.29 -7.59 -21.47
N CYS A 684 -1.29 -6.70 -21.38
CA CYS A 684 -1.30 -5.59 -20.43
C CYS A 684 -1.20 -6.07 -18.97
N GLN A 685 -2.03 -7.04 -18.56
CA GLN A 685 -2.00 -7.55 -17.18
C GLN A 685 -0.64 -8.19 -16.87
N LYS A 686 -0.06 -8.97 -17.80
CA LYS A 686 1.27 -9.58 -17.62
C LYS A 686 2.37 -8.53 -17.45
N ASP A 687 2.33 -7.47 -18.24
CA ASP A 687 3.27 -6.36 -18.10
C ASP A 687 3.14 -5.68 -16.73
N LEU A 688 1.91 -5.47 -16.24
CA LEU A 688 1.67 -4.89 -14.92
C LEU A 688 2.13 -5.80 -13.77
N ILE A 689 1.93 -7.13 -13.88
CA ILE A 689 2.48 -8.12 -12.94
C ILE A 689 4.00 -8.00 -12.88
N GLN A 690 4.65 -8.03 -14.04
CA GLN A 690 6.11 -7.99 -14.14
C GLN A 690 6.67 -6.70 -13.54
N LEU A 691 6.07 -5.56 -13.89
CA LEU A 691 6.46 -4.25 -13.38
C LEU A 691 6.26 -4.14 -11.86
N SER A 692 5.14 -4.62 -11.33
CA SER A 692 4.86 -4.61 -9.90
C SER A 692 5.88 -5.42 -9.10
N LEU A 693 6.18 -6.65 -9.53
CA LEU A 693 7.20 -7.48 -8.89
C LEU A 693 8.59 -6.84 -8.97
N ALA A 694 8.92 -6.25 -10.11
CA ALA A 694 10.20 -5.58 -10.29
C ALA A 694 10.38 -4.32 -9.43
N SER A 695 9.29 -3.61 -9.10
CA SER A 695 9.34 -2.42 -8.23
C SER A 695 9.98 -2.72 -6.87
N ARG A 696 9.84 -3.95 -6.35
CA ARG A 696 10.47 -4.39 -5.10
C ARG A 696 11.98 -4.56 -5.20
N CYS A 697 12.46 -5.04 -6.36
CA CYS A 697 13.90 -5.17 -6.64
C CYS A 697 14.58 -3.82 -6.86
N ALA A 698 13.86 -2.84 -7.44
CA ALA A 698 14.40 -1.53 -7.77
C ALA A 698 14.85 -0.72 -6.53
N HIS A 699 14.22 -0.95 -5.36
CA HIS A 699 14.61 -0.31 -4.11
C HIS A 699 16.02 -0.71 -3.63
N VAL A 700 16.47 -1.93 -3.90
CA VAL A 700 17.82 -2.40 -3.50
C VAL A 700 18.93 -1.62 -4.23
N ALA A 701 18.58 -0.79 -5.22
CA ALA A 701 19.50 0.04 -5.99
C ALA A 701 19.37 1.54 -5.71
N SER A 702 18.44 1.99 -4.87
CA SER A 702 18.04 3.40 -4.80
C SER A 702 17.92 4.04 -3.41
N ASP A 703 18.44 3.44 -2.34
CA ASP A 703 18.80 4.31 -1.22
C ASP A 703 19.60 5.50 -1.80
N GLU A 704 19.41 6.71 -1.29
CA GLU A 704 20.44 7.76 -1.46
C GLU A 704 21.81 7.23 -0.97
N ALA A 705 21.78 6.08 -0.25
CA ALA A 705 22.79 5.09 0.07
C ALA A 705 23.01 3.85 -0.87
N ALA A 706 22.63 3.83 -2.15
CA ALA A 706 22.70 2.61 -2.99
C ALA A 706 23.41 2.67 -4.36
N PRO A 707 23.83 3.80 -4.95
CA PRO A 707 24.71 3.75 -6.13
C PRO A 707 25.98 2.92 -5.90
N TRP A 708 26.41 2.79 -4.63
CA TRP A 708 27.58 2.04 -4.17
C TRP A 708 27.34 0.56 -3.87
N ILE A 709 26.09 0.13 -3.65
CA ILE A 709 25.77 -1.30 -3.46
C ILE A 709 25.92 -2.06 -4.79
N LEU A 710 25.66 -1.39 -5.93
CA LEU A 710 25.87 -1.94 -7.28
C LEU A 710 27.34 -2.20 -7.62
N ALA A 711 28.29 -1.58 -6.91
CA ALA A 711 29.73 -1.69 -7.16
C ALA A 711 30.50 -2.48 -6.08
N SER A 712 29.84 -2.96 -5.02
CA SER A 712 30.52 -3.66 -3.92
C SER A 712 30.84 -5.13 -4.27
N PRO A 713 32.09 -5.60 -4.10
CA PRO A 713 32.46 -7.01 -4.29
C PRO A 713 31.82 -7.97 -3.27
N ARG A 714 31.09 -7.47 -2.27
CA ARG A 714 30.63 -8.24 -1.10
C ARG A 714 29.19 -8.77 -1.16
N ALA A 715 28.50 -8.77 -2.31
CA ALA A 715 27.18 -9.41 -2.47
C ALA A 715 27.33 -10.88 -2.94
N PRO A 716 27.34 -11.89 -2.06
CA PRO A 716 27.80 -13.24 -2.41
C PRO A 716 26.74 -14.08 -3.13
N ALA A 717 25.46 -13.70 -3.04
CA ALA A 717 24.35 -14.50 -3.56
C ALA A 717 23.92 -14.14 -5.01
N VAL A 718 24.16 -12.89 -5.45
CA VAL A 718 23.68 -12.39 -6.77
C VAL A 718 24.78 -12.32 -7.82
N ALA A 719 26.04 -12.53 -7.42
CA ALA A 719 27.12 -12.82 -8.35
C ALA A 719 26.85 -14.08 -9.20
N ARG A 720 25.89 -14.95 -8.84
CA ARG A 720 25.49 -16.10 -9.65
C ARG A 720 24.56 -15.74 -10.81
N LEU A 721 23.63 -14.80 -10.64
CA LEU A 721 22.68 -14.40 -11.71
C LEU A 721 23.33 -13.55 -12.81
N ASN A 722 24.43 -12.86 -12.52
CA ASN A 722 25.19 -12.08 -13.51
C ASN A 722 26.45 -12.81 -14.04
N ARG A 723 26.74 -14.04 -13.59
CA ARG A 723 27.93 -14.81 -14.02
C ARG A 723 27.72 -15.73 -15.23
N GLU A 724 26.50 -15.85 -15.73
CA GLU A 724 26.18 -16.74 -16.87
C GLU A 724 26.18 -16.05 -18.24
N VAL A 725 27.05 -15.06 -18.44
CA VAL A 725 27.51 -14.74 -19.80
C VAL A 725 29.03 -14.79 -19.78
N PRO A 726 29.67 -15.75 -20.46
CA PRO A 726 31.13 -15.80 -20.58
C PRO A 726 31.63 -14.46 -21.09
N GLY A 727 32.69 -13.94 -20.45
CA GLY A 727 33.42 -12.77 -20.94
C GLY A 727 34.01 -13.06 -22.31
N GLN A 728 33.23 -12.84 -23.35
CA GLN A 728 33.74 -12.68 -24.69
C GLN A 728 34.34 -11.28 -24.77
N ALA A 729 35.62 -11.20 -25.13
CA ALA A 729 36.24 -9.96 -25.56
C ALA A 729 35.34 -9.30 -26.62
N PRO A 730 35.19 -7.96 -26.62
CA PRO A 730 34.40 -7.27 -27.62
C PRO A 730 34.87 -7.71 -29.01
N CYS A 731 33.97 -8.30 -29.77
CA CYS A 731 34.22 -8.62 -31.17
C CYS A 731 34.50 -7.29 -31.88
N THR A 732 35.72 -7.12 -32.39
CA THR A 732 36.18 -5.94 -33.12
C THR A 732 35.72 -5.93 -34.57
N ASP A 733 34.77 -6.79 -34.94
CA ASP A 733 34.19 -6.79 -36.28
C ASP A 733 33.50 -5.45 -36.51
N ALA A 734 33.89 -4.78 -37.61
CA ALA A 734 33.34 -3.50 -37.99
C ALA A 734 31.81 -3.64 -38.11
N LEU A 735 31.09 -2.86 -37.30
CA LEU A 735 29.64 -2.73 -37.36
C LEU A 735 29.17 -2.53 -38.80
N ALA A 736 28.04 -3.16 -39.14
CA ALA A 736 27.13 -2.55 -40.11
C ALA A 736 26.77 -1.16 -39.57
N PRO A 737 27.08 -0.07 -40.27
CA PRO A 737 26.80 1.30 -39.82
C PRO A 737 25.35 1.54 -39.38
N GLU A 738 24.43 0.71 -39.86
CA GLU A 738 22.99 0.79 -39.68
C GLU A 738 22.50 0.20 -38.34
N LEU A 739 23.29 -0.63 -37.65
CA LEU A 739 22.82 -1.36 -36.46
C LEU A 739 22.31 -0.44 -35.32
N PRO A 740 22.94 0.70 -34.98
CA PRO A 740 22.37 1.60 -33.97
C PRO A 740 21.01 2.18 -34.37
N LEU A 741 20.82 2.49 -35.66
CA LEU A 741 19.54 2.98 -36.18
C LEU A 741 18.46 1.88 -36.11
N GLU A 742 18.78 0.65 -36.51
CA GLU A 742 17.87 -0.50 -36.39
C GLU A 742 17.42 -0.70 -34.94
N SER A 743 18.36 -0.71 -33.99
CA SER A 743 18.04 -0.90 -32.58
C SER A 743 17.25 0.28 -31.99
N ALA A 744 17.50 1.52 -32.45
CA ALA A 744 16.68 2.67 -32.09
C ALA A 744 15.24 2.54 -32.64
N LEU A 745 15.07 2.07 -33.87
CA LEU A 745 13.74 1.82 -34.45
C LEU A 745 12.98 0.72 -33.68
N GLU A 746 13.66 -0.37 -33.29
CA GLU A 746 13.10 -1.42 -32.45
C GLU A 746 12.56 -0.84 -31.12
N ILE A 747 13.34 0.01 -30.45
CA ILE A 747 12.91 0.71 -29.22
C ILE A 747 11.70 1.62 -29.50
N GLY A 748 11.73 2.37 -30.61
CA GLY A 748 10.63 3.23 -31.03
C GLY A 748 9.32 2.47 -31.22
N HIS A 749 9.37 1.31 -31.87
CA HIS A 749 8.19 0.45 -32.06
C HIS A 749 7.69 -0.11 -30.72
N GLN A 750 8.59 -0.56 -29.84
CA GLN A 750 8.21 -1.05 -28.52
C GLN A 750 7.52 0.03 -27.68
N LEU A 751 8.08 1.24 -27.62
CA LEU A 751 7.47 2.34 -26.87
C LEU A 751 6.12 2.75 -27.45
N HIS A 752 5.98 2.75 -28.79
CA HIS A 752 4.70 3.06 -29.42
C HIS A 752 3.64 1.98 -29.16
N GLN A 753 4.01 0.70 -29.22
CA GLN A 753 3.10 -0.43 -28.96
C GLN A 753 2.57 -0.42 -27.51
N LEU A 754 3.42 -0.02 -26.56
CA LEU A 754 3.06 0.08 -25.14
C LEU A 754 2.34 1.39 -24.77
N ALA A 755 2.12 2.29 -25.73
CA ALA A 755 1.51 3.58 -25.47
C ALA A 755 0.00 3.44 -25.23
N ILE A 756 -0.45 4.07 -24.15
CA ILE A 756 -1.87 4.23 -23.85
C ILE A 756 -2.34 5.49 -24.57
N GLN A 757 -3.27 5.33 -25.51
CA GLN A 757 -3.75 6.42 -26.34
C GLN A 757 -5.08 6.97 -25.82
N GLY A 758 -5.17 8.30 -25.67
CA GLY A 758 -6.40 9.04 -25.37
C GLY A 758 -7.28 9.27 -26.60
N ASP A 759 -8.56 9.57 -26.38
CA ASP A 759 -9.49 9.98 -27.48
C ASP A 759 -8.99 11.23 -28.20
N ASP A 760 -8.33 12.10 -27.45
CA ASP A 760 -7.75 13.33 -27.95
C ASP A 760 -6.41 13.12 -28.67
N GLY A 761 -6.00 11.87 -28.94
CA GLY A 761 -4.72 11.54 -29.56
C GLY A 761 -3.48 11.80 -28.69
N SER A 762 -3.66 12.06 -27.40
CA SER A 762 -2.54 12.06 -26.45
C SER A 762 -2.01 10.64 -26.23
N LEU A 763 -0.75 10.53 -25.84
CA LEU A 763 -0.09 9.28 -25.49
C LEU A 763 0.48 9.38 -24.07
N THR A 764 0.40 8.29 -23.33
CA THR A 764 1.09 8.12 -22.05
C THR A 764 1.48 6.66 -21.83
N TRP A 765 2.14 6.38 -20.71
CA TRP A 765 2.57 5.05 -20.30
C TRP A 765 2.36 4.87 -18.80
N HIS A 766 2.34 3.62 -18.34
CA HIS A 766 2.68 3.31 -16.94
C HIS A 766 4.18 3.39 -16.74
N SER A 767 4.61 3.85 -15.56
CA SER A 767 6.02 3.90 -15.19
C SER A 767 6.23 3.43 -13.75
N LEU A 768 7.48 3.04 -13.47
CA LEU A 768 7.97 2.87 -12.12
C LEU A 768 8.46 4.23 -11.61
N ALA A 769 7.95 4.66 -10.46
CA ALA A 769 8.37 5.90 -9.83
C ALA A 769 8.66 5.71 -8.35
N MET A 770 9.60 6.49 -7.84
CA MET A 770 9.94 6.49 -6.42
C MET A 770 8.89 7.26 -5.62
N HIS A 771 8.21 6.59 -4.70
CA HIS A 771 7.29 7.26 -3.79
C HIS A 771 8.08 8.07 -2.73
N PRO A 772 7.90 9.39 -2.62
CA PRO A 772 8.73 10.26 -1.77
C PRO A 772 8.67 9.92 -0.27
N GLY A 773 7.54 9.43 0.22
CA GLY A 773 7.35 9.12 1.64
C GLY A 773 7.94 7.78 2.06
N THR A 774 7.98 6.79 1.15
CA THR A 774 8.46 5.43 1.46
C THR A 774 9.87 5.17 0.92
N GLY A 775 10.35 5.97 -0.04
CA GLY A 775 11.60 5.69 -0.76
C GLY A 775 11.54 4.38 -1.56
N ARG A 776 10.34 3.92 -1.93
CA ARG A 776 10.10 2.67 -2.65
C ARG A 776 9.57 2.96 -4.04
N TYR A 777 9.95 2.15 -5.02
CA TYR A 777 9.32 2.20 -6.33
C TYR A 777 7.90 1.65 -6.27
N HIS A 778 7.00 2.28 -7.02
CA HIS A 778 5.62 1.86 -7.23
C HIS A 778 5.21 2.14 -8.66
N LEU A 779 4.09 1.54 -9.10
CA LEU A 779 3.52 1.82 -10.41
C LEU A 779 2.64 3.06 -10.36
N GLU A 780 2.83 3.94 -11.33
CA GLU A 780 1.97 5.11 -11.54
C GLU A 780 1.81 5.42 -13.03
N VAL A 781 0.91 6.37 -13.33
CA VAL A 781 0.87 7.00 -14.65
C VAL A 781 2.15 7.83 -14.83
N MET A 782 2.83 7.65 -15.96
CA MET A 782 4.07 8.35 -16.28
C MET A 782 3.86 9.87 -16.18
N GLY A 783 4.77 10.53 -15.44
CA GLY A 783 4.85 11.98 -15.34
C GLY A 783 5.22 12.67 -16.66
N HIS A 784 5.44 13.98 -16.61
CA HIS A 784 5.69 14.79 -17.81
C HIS A 784 7.12 15.34 -17.92
N ASP A 785 7.95 15.08 -16.91
CA ASP A 785 9.32 15.56 -16.85
C ASP A 785 10.23 14.91 -17.91
N LEU A 786 11.43 15.48 -18.03
CA LEU A 786 12.50 14.96 -18.86
C LEU A 786 13.10 13.67 -18.31
N TYR A 787 13.19 13.53 -16.99
CA TYR A 787 14.01 12.51 -16.36
C TYR A 787 13.48 11.10 -16.63
N ASP A 788 12.28 10.83 -16.10
CA ASP A 788 11.59 9.55 -16.25
C ASP A 788 10.16 9.70 -16.84
N GLY A 789 9.76 10.93 -17.17
CA GLY A 789 8.46 11.27 -17.75
C GLY A 789 8.37 11.25 -19.29
N SER A 790 7.18 11.63 -19.77
CA SER A 790 6.81 11.63 -21.20
C SER A 790 7.58 12.66 -22.03
N GLY A 791 8.15 13.70 -21.40
CA GLY A 791 9.01 14.67 -22.07
C GLY A 791 10.27 14.01 -22.66
N GLY A 792 10.87 13.10 -21.91
CA GLY A 792 11.99 12.28 -22.37
C GLY A 792 11.65 11.39 -23.57
N VAL A 793 10.49 10.72 -23.51
CA VAL A 793 9.98 9.89 -24.61
C VAL A 793 9.69 10.73 -25.86
N ALA A 794 9.14 11.93 -25.69
CA ALA A 794 8.88 12.85 -26.78
C ALA A 794 10.15 13.32 -27.50
N ILE A 795 11.24 13.59 -26.78
CA ILE A 795 12.54 13.92 -27.38
C ILE A 795 13.02 12.77 -28.26
N PHE A 796 12.92 11.54 -27.76
CA PHE A 796 13.33 10.38 -28.53
C PHE A 796 12.50 10.18 -29.82
N PHE A 797 11.17 10.28 -29.75
CA PHE A 797 10.34 10.22 -30.96
C PHE A 797 10.62 11.39 -31.93
N SER A 798 10.91 12.58 -31.40
CA SER A 798 11.31 13.72 -32.23
C SER A 798 12.65 13.47 -32.92
N ALA A 799 13.59 12.81 -32.25
CA ALA A 799 14.88 12.41 -32.84
C ALA A 799 14.70 11.33 -33.91
N LEU A 800 13.81 10.35 -33.69
CA LEU A 800 13.46 9.36 -34.72
C LEU A 800 12.87 10.05 -35.96
N PHE A 801 11.95 11.01 -35.78
CA PHE A 801 11.42 11.80 -36.88
C PHE A 801 12.54 12.57 -37.59
N ALA A 802 13.40 13.27 -36.84
CA ALA A 802 14.50 14.02 -37.40
C ALA A 802 15.41 13.13 -38.25
N VAL A 803 15.80 11.95 -37.78
CA VAL A 803 16.72 11.06 -38.51
C VAL A 803 16.05 10.37 -39.71
N THR A 804 14.81 9.89 -39.56
CA THR A 804 14.15 9.01 -40.54
C THR A 804 13.18 9.72 -41.49
N GLY A 805 12.64 10.86 -41.09
CA GLY A 805 11.58 11.58 -41.81
C GLY A 805 10.19 10.94 -41.74
N GLU A 806 9.99 9.83 -41.00
CA GLU A 806 8.72 9.12 -41.00
C GLU A 806 7.63 9.86 -40.16
N PRO A 807 6.49 10.25 -40.75
CA PRO A 807 5.48 11.09 -40.08
C PRO A 807 4.89 10.50 -38.80
N ARG A 808 4.90 9.16 -38.64
CA ARG A 808 4.40 8.49 -37.42
C ARG A 808 5.16 8.94 -36.17
N TRP A 809 6.47 9.15 -36.27
CA TRP A 809 7.28 9.55 -35.12
C TRP A 809 6.98 10.97 -34.67
N ARG A 810 6.68 11.86 -35.62
CA ARG A 810 6.13 13.20 -35.30
C ARG A 810 4.83 13.08 -34.52
N ALA A 811 3.89 12.25 -35.00
CA ALA A 811 2.61 12.06 -34.33
C ALA A 811 2.79 11.52 -32.89
N CYS A 812 3.69 10.55 -32.70
CA CYS A 812 4.02 10.02 -31.37
C CYS A 812 4.62 11.08 -30.45
N ALA A 813 5.58 11.88 -30.93
CA ALA A 813 6.20 12.96 -30.15
C ALA A 813 5.17 14.00 -29.69
N LEU A 814 4.31 14.47 -30.61
CA LEU A 814 3.25 15.42 -30.29
C LEU A 814 2.17 14.81 -29.37
N GLY A 815 1.86 13.52 -29.53
CA GLY A 815 0.97 12.78 -28.65
C GLY A 815 1.49 12.71 -27.21
N ALA A 816 2.78 12.44 -27.02
CA ALA A 816 3.44 12.34 -25.72
C ALA A 816 3.54 13.69 -24.97
N LEU A 817 3.64 14.81 -25.70
CA LEU A 817 3.63 16.16 -25.13
C LEU A 817 2.22 16.71 -24.88
N ARG A 818 1.19 16.19 -25.56
CA ARG A 818 -0.17 16.73 -25.51
C ARG A 818 -0.74 16.87 -24.09
N PRO A 819 -0.59 15.89 -23.16
CA PRO A 819 -1.07 16.03 -21.79
C PRO A 819 -0.46 17.24 -21.07
N LEU A 820 0.85 17.40 -21.19
CA LEU A 820 1.59 18.53 -20.62
C LEU A 820 1.13 19.85 -21.23
N LEU A 821 0.95 19.92 -22.54
CA LEU A 821 0.54 21.16 -23.22
C LEU A 821 -0.91 21.56 -22.91
N LYS A 822 -1.79 20.61 -22.59
CA LYS A 822 -3.18 20.90 -22.19
C LYS A 822 -3.30 21.32 -20.73
N HIS A 823 -2.58 20.67 -19.82
CA HIS A 823 -2.76 20.84 -18.38
C HIS A 823 -1.58 21.52 -17.67
N GLY A 824 -0.52 21.90 -18.39
CA GLY A 824 0.71 22.45 -17.82
C GLY A 824 0.51 23.72 -16.99
N ALA A 825 -0.44 24.58 -17.39
CA ALA A 825 -0.80 25.78 -16.63
C ALA A 825 -1.43 25.42 -15.27
N HIS A 826 -2.31 24.42 -15.23
CA HIS A 826 -2.91 23.91 -13.99
C HIS A 826 -1.85 23.23 -13.10
N TYR A 827 -0.90 22.51 -13.70
CA TYR A 827 0.25 21.94 -13.00
C TYR A 827 1.09 23.02 -12.31
N PHE A 828 1.28 24.16 -12.97
CA PHE A 828 1.98 25.32 -12.42
C PHE A 828 1.20 26.00 -11.28
N GLU A 829 -0.10 26.25 -11.47
CA GLU A 829 -0.98 26.83 -10.44
C GLU A 829 -1.03 25.95 -9.19
N HIS A 830 -1.08 24.62 -9.35
CA HIS A 830 -1.05 23.66 -8.25
C HIS A 830 0.36 23.51 -7.64
N ALA A 831 1.43 23.56 -8.43
CA ALA A 831 2.79 23.64 -7.90
C ALA A 831 3.00 24.92 -7.07
N GLY A 832 2.26 26.00 -7.36
CA GLY A 832 2.20 27.21 -6.55
C GLY A 832 1.51 27.04 -5.18
N THR A 833 0.72 25.97 -4.98
CA THR A 833 0.17 25.61 -3.66
C THR A 833 1.15 24.80 -2.81
N VAL A 834 2.15 24.19 -3.44
CA VAL A 834 3.33 23.65 -2.74
C VAL A 834 4.22 24.85 -2.39
N ALA A 835 4.62 24.98 -1.13
CA ALA A 835 5.30 26.18 -0.67
C ALA A 835 6.54 26.59 -1.52
N ARG A 836 7.21 25.64 -2.20
CA ARG A 836 8.42 25.84 -3.04
C ARG A 836 8.63 24.71 -4.08
N PRO A 837 8.45 24.93 -5.41
CA PRO A 837 8.77 23.93 -6.44
C PRO A 837 10.26 23.91 -6.81
N TYR A 838 10.79 22.73 -7.20
CA TYR A 838 12.14 22.61 -7.79
C TYR A 838 12.20 23.25 -9.19
N LEU A 839 13.38 23.73 -9.58
CA LEU A 839 13.57 24.48 -10.83
C LEU A 839 14.36 23.74 -11.91
N GLY A 840 15.09 22.69 -11.53
CA GLY A 840 16.05 22.01 -12.41
C GLY A 840 15.46 21.32 -13.62
N VAL A 841 16.33 21.00 -14.58
CA VAL A 841 15.97 20.45 -15.91
C VAL A 841 15.60 18.96 -15.86
N GLY A 842 15.86 18.29 -14.74
CA GLY A 842 15.51 16.89 -14.54
C GLY A 842 14.21 16.68 -13.76
N LEU A 843 14.06 17.35 -12.61
CA LEU A 843 13.00 17.11 -11.63
C LEU A 843 12.32 18.41 -11.16
N GLY A 844 12.31 19.46 -11.99
CA GLY A 844 11.73 20.76 -11.68
C GLY A 844 10.96 21.37 -12.85
N LEU A 845 10.60 22.65 -12.74
CA LEU A 845 9.86 23.37 -13.79
C LEU A 845 10.55 23.29 -15.16
N SER A 846 11.88 23.38 -15.18
CA SER A 846 12.65 23.31 -16.42
C SER A 846 12.56 21.94 -17.10
N ALA A 847 12.28 20.87 -16.34
CA ALA A 847 12.07 19.52 -16.88
C ALA A 847 10.80 19.41 -17.73
N LEU A 848 9.89 20.38 -17.64
CA LEU A 848 8.70 20.49 -18.49
C LEU A 848 8.97 21.37 -19.73
N VAL A 849 9.81 22.40 -19.57
CA VAL A 849 10.10 23.40 -20.60
C VAL A 849 11.12 22.88 -21.62
N TYR A 850 12.23 22.31 -21.15
CA TYR A 850 13.34 21.86 -22.00
C TYR A 850 12.90 20.82 -23.05
N PRO A 851 12.12 19.77 -22.71
CA PRO A 851 11.64 18.84 -23.73
C PRO A 851 10.83 19.49 -24.83
N CYS A 852 9.98 20.47 -24.50
CA CYS A 852 9.19 21.20 -25.50
C CYS A 852 10.10 21.97 -26.46
N ALA A 853 11.16 22.60 -25.94
CA ALA A 853 12.14 23.34 -26.75
C ALA A 853 12.90 22.44 -27.72
N VAL A 854 13.41 21.29 -27.24
CA VAL A 854 14.14 20.31 -28.07
C VAL A 854 13.22 19.68 -29.10
N CYS A 855 12.02 19.24 -28.70
CA CYS A 855 11.05 18.67 -29.63
C CYS A 855 10.66 19.68 -30.70
N ALA A 856 10.40 20.94 -30.35
CA ALA A 856 10.11 21.97 -31.35
C ALA A 856 11.24 22.14 -32.37
N ALA A 857 12.50 21.85 -32.00
CA ALA A 857 13.66 22.02 -32.89
C ALA A 857 13.72 20.86 -33.88
N LEU A 858 13.68 19.65 -33.34
CA LEU A 858 13.76 18.40 -34.10
C LEU A 858 12.54 18.18 -34.99
N LEU A 859 11.38 18.71 -34.58
CA LEU A 859 10.13 18.65 -35.34
C LEU A 859 9.94 19.86 -36.27
N GLU A 860 10.77 20.91 -36.20
CA GLU A 860 10.52 22.16 -36.93
C GLU A 860 9.08 22.68 -36.72
N ASP A 861 8.62 22.70 -35.46
CA ASP A 861 7.24 23.06 -35.08
C ASP A 861 7.17 24.41 -34.37
N ASP A 862 6.75 25.46 -35.10
CA ASP A 862 6.70 26.83 -34.59
C ASP A 862 5.68 27.03 -33.47
N LEU A 863 4.55 26.32 -33.51
CA LEU A 863 3.52 26.43 -32.46
C LEU A 863 4.02 25.82 -31.14
N LEU A 864 4.73 24.70 -31.21
CA LEU A 864 5.38 24.12 -30.04
C LEU A 864 6.51 25.03 -29.54
N ALA A 865 7.23 25.69 -30.44
CA ALA A 865 8.28 26.65 -30.12
C ALA A 865 7.71 27.86 -29.33
N GLU A 866 6.60 28.45 -29.78
CA GLU A 866 5.90 29.53 -29.08
C GLU A 866 5.40 29.10 -27.69
N ARG A 867 4.88 27.88 -27.57
CA ARG A 867 4.45 27.33 -26.27
C ARG A 867 5.62 27.12 -25.32
N ALA A 868 6.74 26.57 -25.80
CA ALA A 868 7.95 26.42 -24.99
C ALA A 868 8.46 27.79 -24.49
N LEU A 869 8.42 28.81 -25.34
CA LEU A 869 8.77 30.18 -24.99
C LEU A 869 7.82 30.78 -23.94
N ALA A 870 6.51 30.53 -24.05
CA ALA A 870 5.54 30.97 -23.05
C ALA A 870 5.76 30.29 -21.70
N CYS A 871 5.99 28.96 -21.68
CA CYS A 871 6.27 28.20 -20.46
C CYS A 871 7.59 28.62 -19.80
N ALA A 872 8.57 29.12 -20.56
CA ALA A 872 9.81 29.66 -19.99
C ALA A 872 9.57 30.89 -19.10
N GLY A 873 8.44 31.57 -19.24
CA GLY A 873 8.01 32.62 -18.32
C GLY A 873 7.81 32.15 -16.86
N TRP A 874 7.63 30.84 -16.64
CA TRP A 874 7.60 30.25 -15.29
C TRP A 874 8.94 30.35 -14.56
N LEU A 875 10.04 30.48 -15.29
CA LEU A 875 11.38 30.69 -14.75
C LEU A 875 11.65 32.21 -14.61
N SER A 876 10.75 32.90 -13.89
CA SER A 876 10.87 34.35 -13.65
C SER A 876 11.95 34.67 -12.61
N PRO A 877 12.46 35.91 -12.56
CA PRO A 877 13.41 36.34 -11.53
C PRO A 877 12.90 36.09 -10.10
N GLU A 878 11.61 36.28 -9.85
CA GLU A 878 10.98 36.04 -8.54
C GLU A 878 10.97 34.56 -8.17
N THR A 879 10.77 33.68 -9.16
CA THR A 879 10.79 32.23 -8.97
C THR A 879 12.22 31.75 -8.72
N LEU A 880 13.18 32.22 -9.52
CA LEU A 880 14.60 31.92 -9.39
C LEU A 880 15.17 32.41 -8.04
N ALA A 881 14.74 33.56 -7.54
CA ALA A 881 15.19 34.11 -6.26
C ALA A 881 14.73 33.30 -5.03
N ARG A 882 13.74 32.40 -5.20
CA ARG A 882 13.25 31.51 -4.13
C ARG A 882 13.94 30.15 -4.11
N ASP A 883 14.86 29.92 -5.04
CA ASP A 883 15.57 28.65 -5.16
C ASP A 883 16.44 28.38 -3.93
N GLN A 884 16.47 27.11 -3.53
CA GLN A 884 17.30 26.62 -2.41
C GLN A 884 18.09 25.37 -2.80
N GLU A 885 17.91 24.88 -4.03
CA GLU A 885 18.70 23.80 -4.61
C GLU A 885 19.46 24.35 -5.80
N TYR A 886 20.76 24.16 -5.89
CA TYR A 886 21.56 24.84 -6.93
C TYR A 886 22.01 23.92 -8.07
N SER A 887 21.64 22.63 -7.99
CA SER A 887 22.06 21.58 -8.92
C SER A 887 21.44 21.71 -10.31
N VAL A 888 21.95 20.92 -11.27
CA VAL A 888 21.36 20.81 -12.61
C VAL A 888 20.00 20.09 -12.55
N MET A 889 19.90 19.02 -11.76
CA MET A 889 18.68 18.20 -11.75
C MET A 889 17.50 18.85 -11.03
N ARG A 890 17.72 19.51 -9.89
CA ARG A 890 16.65 20.10 -9.07
C ARG A 890 16.68 21.63 -9.01
N GLY A 891 17.77 22.25 -9.43
CA GLY A 891 18.06 23.64 -9.10
C GLY A 891 18.27 24.61 -10.25
N GLY A 892 18.69 25.81 -9.87
CA GLY A 892 18.87 26.97 -10.74
C GLY A 892 19.91 26.79 -11.83
N ALA A 893 20.91 25.92 -11.66
CA ALA A 893 21.85 25.60 -12.75
C ALA A 893 21.14 24.93 -13.94
N GLY A 894 20.16 24.06 -13.68
CA GLY A 894 19.36 23.44 -14.74
C GLY A 894 18.40 24.44 -15.41
N ALA A 895 17.82 25.34 -14.61
CA ALA A 895 17.00 26.43 -15.13
C ALA A 895 17.79 27.39 -16.02
N LEU A 896 19.00 27.75 -15.60
CA LEU A 896 19.95 28.54 -16.39
C LEU A 896 20.21 27.87 -17.74
N LEU A 897 20.58 26.58 -17.75
CA LEU A 897 20.86 25.85 -19.00
C LEU A 897 19.65 25.82 -19.93
N THR A 898 18.44 25.62 -19.38
CA THR A 898 17.19 25.64 -20.15
C THR A 898 16.92 27.02 -20.76
N LEU A 899 17.11 28.09 -19.99
CA LEU A 899 16.96 29.46 -20.47
C LEU A 899 17.98 29.80 -21.57
N LEU A 900 19.23 29.34 -21.45
CA LEU A 900 20.24 29.52 -22.49
C LEU A 900 19.93 28.73 -23.77
N ALA A 901 19.43 27.50 -23.65
CA ALA A 901 19.01 26.70 -24.81
C ALA A 901 17.89 27.40 -25.59
N LEU A 902 16.91 27.97 -24.88
CA LEU A 902 15.85 28.79 -25.47
C LEU A 902 16.39 30.11 -26.05
N TYR A 903 17.29 30.80 -25.34
CA TYR A 903 17.86 32.07 -25.79
C TYR A 903 18.59 31.90 -27.13
N ARG A 904 19.43 30.88 -27.26
CA ARG A 904 20.17 30.58 -28.50
C ARG A 904 19.25 30.33 -29.69
N ARG A 905 18.02 29.88 -29.45
CA ARG A 905 17.04 29.63 -30.49
C ARG A 905 16.19 30.85 -30.83
N PHE A 906 15.65 31.52 -29.81
CA PHE A 906 14.63 32.56 -29.99
C PHE A 906 15.19 33.98 -29.98
N ASP A 907 16.44 34.16 -29.53
CA ASP A 907 17.12 35.45 -29.42
C ASP A 907 16.25 36.50 -28.72
N ARG A 908 15.76 36.14 -27.51
CA ARG A 908 14.95 37.02 -26.67
C ARG A 908 15.75 37.46 -25.46
N ASN A 909 16.05 38.75 -25.37
CA ASN A 909 16.87 39.32 -24.29
C ASN A 909 16.37 39.02 -22.88
N TRP A 910 15.05 38.87 -22.68
CA TRP A 910 14.51 38.52 -21.37
C TRP A 910 14.92 37.12 -20.91
N LEU A 911 15.12 36.16 -21.82
CA LEU A 911 15.63 34.82 -21.49
C LEU A 911 17.05 34.90 -20.96
N LEU A 912 17.92 35.66 -21.64
CA LEU A 912 19.30 35.88 -21.19
C LEU A 912 19.34 36.63 -19.86
N HIS A 913 18.46 37.61 -19.67
CA HIS A 913 18.33 38.32 -18.39
C HIS A 913 17.92 37.37 -17.26
N HIS A 914 16.93 36.50 -17.46
CA HIS A 914 16.53 35.51 -16.45
C HIS A 914 17.65 34.50 -16.18
N ALA A 915 18.38 34.08 -17.22
CA ALA A 915 19.55 33.21 -17.06
C ALA A 915 20.65 33.88 -16.23
N ALA A 916 20.85 35.19 -16.41
CA ALA A 916 21.76 35.98 -15.59
C ALA A 916 21.28 36.04 -14.12
N CYS A 917 19.99 36.25 -13.86
CA CYS A 917 19.44 36.19 -12.50
C CYS A 917 19.68 34.83 -11.83
N ALA A 918 19.52 33.72 -12.57
CA ALA A 918 19.85 32.39 -12.07
C ALA A 918 21.35 32.27 -11.73
N GLY A 919 22.23 32.79 -12.59
CA GLY A 919 23.67 32.85 -12.35
C GLY A 919 24.04 33.67 -11.11
N GLU A 920 23.41 34.83 -10.91
CA GLU A 920 23.60 35.69 -9.74
C GLU A 920 23.17 35.02 -8.44
N GLN A 921 22.07 34.24 -8.47
CA GLN A 921 21.63 33.43 -7.34
C GLN A 921 22.67 32.34 -7.01
N LEU A 922 23.21 31.66 -8.03
CA LEU A 922 24.29 30.70 -7.85
C LEU A 922 25.52 31.37 -7.21
N LEU A 923 25.95 32.54 -7.69
CA LEU A 923 27.10 33.25 -7.11
C LEU A 923 26.86 33.66 -5.65
N SER A 924 25.67 34.20 -5.34
CA SER A 924 25.32 34.70 -4.01
C SER A 924 25.23 33.60 -2.96
N ASN A 925 24.94 32.37 -3.39
CA ASN A 925 24.78 31.21 -2.51
C ASN A 925 25.97 30.23 -2.55
N ALA A 926 27.07 30.61 -3.23
CA ALA A 926 28.31 29.86 -3.16
C ALA A 926 28.88 29.92 -1.74
N VAL A 927 29.28 28.77 -1.20
CA VAL A 927 29.87 28.65 0.15
C VAL A 927 31.35 28.35 0.05
N SER A 928 32.15 28.97 0.93
CA SER A 928 33.55 28.64 1.08
C SER A 928 33.72 27.30 1.78
N THR A 929 34.55 26.42 1.22
CA THR A 929 35.01 25.20 1.89
C THR A 929 36.13 25.50 2.88
N GLU A 930 36.48 24.54 3.74
CA GLU A 930 37.55 24.68 4.73
C GLU A 930 38.90 25.08 4.11
N ASN A 931 39.12 24.72 2.85
CA ASN A 931 40.34 25.01 2.09
C ASN A 931 40.27 26.31 1.25
N GLY A 932 39.23 27.14 1.45
CA GLY A 932 39.06 28.42 0.74
C GLY A 932 38.58 28.30 -0.71
N GLN A 933 38.12 27.12 -1.13
CA GLN A 933 37.48 26.90 -2.45
C GLN A 933 35.98 27.20 -2.35
N ILE A 934 35.27 27.33 -3.48
CA ILE A 934 33.80 27.52 -3.46
C ILE A 934 33.08 26.24 -3.91
N GLY A 935 31.94 25.98 -3.27
CA GLY A 935 30.99 24.95 -3.66
C GLY A 935 29.56 25.38 -3.33
N TRP A 936 28.57 24.54 -3.63
CA TRP A 936 27.16 24.82 -3.37
C TRP A 936 26.60 23.76 -2.45
N ARG A 937 25.84 24.19 -1.44
CA ARG A 937 25.17 23.23 -0.54
C ARG A 937 24.11 22.47 -1.33
N THR A 938 24.04 21.17 -1.07
CA THR A 938 22.93 20.30 -1.45
C THR A 938 21.99 20.13 -0.26
N LYS A 939 20.90 19.38 -0.42
CA LYS A 939 19.98 18.97 0.66
C LYS A 939 20.69 18.48 1.94
N ASP A 940 21.83 17.80 1.81
CA ASP A 940 22.64 17.28 2.94
C ASP A 940 23.58 18.33 3.55
N SER A 941 23.50 19.60 3.10
CA SER A 941 24.35 20.73 3.51
C SER A 941 25.84 20.65 3.16
N THR A 942 26.27 19.63 2.39
CA THR A 942 27.66 19.44 1.95
C THR A 942 27.79 19.67 0.43
N PRO A 943 28.77 20.47 -0.03
CA PRO A 943 29.11 20.55 -1.44
C PRO A 943 29.60 19.22 -2.01
N MET A 944 29.14 18.85 -3.20
CA MET A 944 29.40 17.56 -3.84
C MET A 944 30.11 17.70 -5.19
N THR A 945 30.82 16.65 -5.61
CA THR A 945 31.35 16.48 -6.97
C THR A 945 30.28 15.88 -7.91
N GLY A 946 30.50 15.96 -9.22
CA GLY A 946 29.63 15.34 -10.22
C GLY A 946 28.72 16.30 -10.97
N PHE A 947 28.09 15.82 -12.04
CA PHE A 947 27.36 16.67 -13.00
C PHE A 947 25.91 16.92 -12.61
N SER A 948 25.21 15.89 -12.12
CA SER A 948 23.77 15.95 -11.83
C SER A 948 23.45 16.86 -10.64
N TYR A 949 24.05 16.56 -9.48
CA TYR A 949 23.81 17.25 -8.21
C TYR A 949 25.00 18.07 -7.70
N GLY A 950 26.15 17.96 -8.36
CA GLY A 950 27.42 18.49 -7.87
C GLY A 950 27.95 19.72 -8.62
N ALA A 951 29.16 20.11 -8.23
CA ALA A 951 29.85 21.28 -8.73
C ALA A 951 30.16 21.24 -10.23
N ALA A 952 30.28 20.07 -10.87
CA ALA A 952 30.61 19.98 -12.30
C ALA A 952 29.50 20.56 -13.19
N GLY A 953 28.25 20.26 -12.85
CA GLY A 953 27.09 20.77 -13.59
C GLY A 953 26.94 22.27 -13.41
N ILE A 954 27.18 22.78 -12.20
CA ILE A 954 27.14 24.21 -11.89
C ILE A 954 28.27 24.95 -12.61
N ALA A 955 29.48 24.40 -12.61
CA ALA A 955 30.63 24.95 -13.34
C ALA A 955 30.35 25.05 -14.84
N TYR A 956 29.75 24.00 -15.41
CA TYR A 956 29.33 24.00 -16.81
C TYR A 956 28.29 25.08 -17.09
N ALA A 957 27.22 25.17 -16.29
CA ALA A 957 26.17 26.17 -16.44
C ALA A 957 26.72 27.61 -16.39
N LEU A 958 27.54 27.92 -15.37
CA LEU A 958 28.16 29.24 -15.23
C LEU A 958 29.13 29.57 -16.37
N SER A 959 29.87 28.58 -16.87
CA SER A 959 30.77 28.76 -18.03
C SER A 959 29.98 29.06 -19.31
N GLN A 960 28.86 28.37 -19.54
CA GLN A 960 27.99 28.68 -20.67
C GLN A 960 27.37 30.07 -20.54
N LEU A 961 26.97 30.48 -19.34
CA LEU A 961 26.44 31.83 -19.11
C LEU A 961 27.51 32.91 -19.37
N ALA A 962 28.73 32.71 -18.87
CA ALA A 962 29.85 33.62 -19.09
C ALA A 962 30.12 33.87 -20.59
N ARG A 963 29.97 32.83 -21.41
CA ARG A 963 30.11 32.95 -22.87
C ARG A 963 29.06 33.86 -23.50
N GLU A 964 27.81 33.77 -23.05
CA GLU A 964 26.70 34.53 -23.63
C GLU A 964 26.63 35.97 -23.09
N THR A 965 27.03 36.20 -21.84
CA THR A 965 26.98 37.53 -21.20
C THR A 965 28.28 38.32 -21.31
N GLY A 966 29.42 37.63 -21.47
CA GLY A 966 30.76 38.22 -21.37
C GLY A 966 31.17 38.60 -19.94
N ASP A 967 30.40 38.20 -18.91
CA ASP A 967 30.70 38.53 -17.51
C ASP A 967 31.71 37.55 -16.92
N GLY A 968 32.92 38.06 -16.65
CA GLY A 968 34.03 37.29 -16.07
C GLY A 968 33.79 36.79 -14.65
N ALA A 969 32.80 37.30 -13.92
CA ALA A 969 32.44 36.78 -12.59
C ALA A 969 31.95 35.33 -12.67
N PHE A 970 31.15 35.00 -13.68
CA PHE A 970 30.66 33.63 -13.90
C PHE A 970 31.77 32.67 -14.31
N GLU A 971 32.68 33.10 -15.20
CA GLU A 971 33.84 32.28 -15.59
C GLU A 971 34.76 32.00 -14.39
N LYS A 972 35.04 33.03 -13.58
CA LYS A 972 35.83 32.89 -12.37
C LYS A 972 35.22 31.86 -11.42
N ALA A 973 33.92 31.94 -11.16
CA ALA A 973 33.23 30.99 -10.28
C ALA A 973 33.26 29.57 -10.86
N ALA A 974 33.08 29.39 -12.17
CA ALA A 974 33.19 28.09 -12.83
C ALA A 974 34.58 27.46 -12.64
N LEU A 975 35.66 28.23 -12.80
CA LEU A 975 37.02 27.75 -12.59
C LEU A 975 37.33 27.43 -11.11
N GLN A 976 36.75 28.19 -10.18
CA GLN A 976 36.88 27.88 -8.75
C GLN A 976 36.11 26.60 -8.36
N ALA A 977 34.95 26.35 -8.96
CA ALA A 977 34.22 25.09 -8.80
C ALA A 977 35.02 23.88 -9.32
N ILE A 978 35.72 24.03 -10.45
CA ILE A 978 36.65 23.00 -10.95
C ILE A 978 37.79 22.75 -9.96
N THR A 979 38.30 23.81 -9.33
CA THR A 979 39.36 23.70 -8.33
C THR A 979 38.88 22.93 -7.10
N PHE A 980 37.65 23.18 -6.66
CA PHE A 980 36.99 22.37 -5.63
C PHE A 980 36.91 20.90 -6.03
N GLU A 981 36.38 20.58 -7.22
CA GLU A 981 36.26 19.19 -7.64
C GLU A 981 37.62 18.49 -7.71
N ASN A 982 38.64 19.14 -8.27
CA ASN A 982 39.98 18.56 -8.40
C ASN A 982 40.67 18.26 -7.07
N HIS A 983 40.20 18.81 -5.95
CA HIS A 983 40.65 18.40 -4.63
C HIS A 983 40.29 16.94 -4.32
N PHE A 984 39.18 16.45 -4.89
CA PHE A 984 38.67 15.09 -4.72
C PHE A 984 39.07 14.15 -5.85
N TYR A 985 39.98 14.57 -6.75
CA TYR A 985 40.50 13.67 -7.78
C TYR A 985 41.50 12.68 -7.16
N ASP A 986 41.18 11.39 -7.26
CA ASP A 986 42.08 10.31 -6.88
C ASP A 986 42.76 9.71 -8.12
N ALA A 987 44.09 9.78 -8.16
CA ALA A 987 44.88 9.29 -9.29
C ALA A 987 44.89 7.76 -9.36
N ALA A 988 44.72 7.06 -8.24
CA ALA A 988 44.76 5.60 -8.19
C ALA A 988 43.54 4.98 -8.88
N SER A 989 42.36 5.49 -8.57
CA SER A 989 41.11 5.13 -9.25
C SER A 989 40.94 5.84 -10.60
N GLY A 990 41.60 6.98 -10.80
CA GLY A 990 41.43 7.78 -12.00
C GLY A 990 40.08 8.50 -12.05
N ASN A 991 39.55 8.88 -10.89
CA ASN A 991 38.18 9.34 -10.73
C ASN A 991 38.06 10.43 -9.67
N TRP A 992 36.93 11.12 -9.61
CA TRP A 992 36.61 12.11 -8.59
C TRP A 992 35.71 11.48 -7.52
N LEU A 993 36.14 11.55 -6.26
CA LEU A 993 35.44 10.97 -5.13
C LEU A 993 34.27 11.86 -4.69
N ASP A 994 33.22 11.24 -4.14
CA ASP A 994 32.16 11.97 -3.43
C ASP A 994 32.66 12.30 -2.01
N PRO A 995 32.69 13.58 -1.60
CA PRO A 995 33.16 13.98 -0.27
C PRO A 995 32.41 13.31 0.89
N ARG A 996 31.16 12.88 0.68
CA ARG A 996 30.35 12.21 1.71
C ARG A 996 30.81 10.78 1.97
N LYS A 997 31.37 10.11 0.95
CA LYS A 997 31.75 8.67 0.97
C LYS A 997 32.91 8.35 0.02
N PRO A 998 34.13 8.81 0.33
CA PRO A 998 35.28 8.67 -0.58
C PRO A 998 35.65 7.21 -0.90
N ASP A 999 35.61 6.31 0.09
CA ASP A 999 36.00 4.90 -0.10
C ASP A 999 35.03 4.11 -1.00
N GLU A 1000 33.75 4.50 -1.00
CA GLU A 1000 32.70 3.79 -1.75
C GLU A 1000 32.56 4.28 -3.21
N THR A 1001 33.14 5.44 -3.53
CA THR A 1001 32.94 6.11 -4.82
C THR A 1001 34.14 6.03 -5.78
N ALA A 1002 35.28 5.49 -5.32
CA ALA A 1002 36.49 5.33 -6.13
C ALA A 1002 36.22 4.65 -7.49
N HIS A 1003 35.38 3.62 -7.53
CA HIS A 1003 35.09 2.86 -8.76
C HIS A 1003 33.87 3.35 -9.56
N ILE A 1004 33.20 4.43 -9.10
CA ILE A 1004 31.94 4.89 -9.67
C ILE A 1004 32.19 5.96 -10.74
N SER A 1005 32.09 5.56 -12.02
CA SER A 1005 32.15 6.50 -13.15
C SER A 1005 30.82 6.50 -13.91
N MET A 1006 29.89 7.36 -13.48
CA MET A 1006 28.54 7.52 -14.04
C MET A 1006 28.35 8.96 -14.55
N TRP A 1007 27.28 9.22 -15.33
CA TRP A 1007 26.94 10.59 -15.73
C TRP A 1007 26.46 11.41 -14.52
N CYS A 1008 25.61 10.84 -13.66
CA CYS A 1008 25.12 11.57 -12.49
C CYS A 1008 26.23 11.88 -11.47
N HIS A 1009 27.09 10.88 -11.18
CA HIS A 1009 28.18 10.95 -10.20
C HIS A 1009 29.45 10.28 -10.74
N GLY A 1010 30.56 11.02 -10.76
CA GLY A 1010 31.88 10.54 -11.15
C GLY A 1010 32.36 11.01 -12.53
N GLY A 1011 33.43 10.36 -13.01
CA GLY A 1011 34.23 10.81 -14.15
C GLY A 1011 33.45 11.01 -15.44
N ALA A 1012 32.45 10.16 -15.75
CA ALA A 1012 31.73 10.29 -17.02
C ALA A 1012 30.97 11.63 -17.15
N GLY A 1013 30.23 12.02 -16.12
CA GLY A 1013 29.51 13.30 -16.11
C GLY A 1013 30.44 14.51 -15.99
N ILE A 1014 31.45 14.41 -15.13
CA ILE A 1014 32.43 15.49 -14.94
C ILE A 1014 33.15 15.76 -16.27
N GLY A 1015 33.67 14.72 -16.91
CA GLY A 1015 34.33 14.81 -18.21
C GLY A 1015 33.42 15.40 -19.28
N LEU A 1016 32.15 15.00 -19.31
CA LEU A 1016 31.19 15.52 -20.28
C LEU A 1016 30.97 17.02 -20.08
N GLY A 1017 30.79 17.47 -18.83
CA GLY A 1017 30.71 18.90 -18.49
C GLY A 1017 31.96 19.67 -18.92
N ARG A 1018 33.17 19.13 -18.73
CA ARG A 1018 34.42 19.76 -19.21
C ARG A 1018 34.48 19.88 -20.72
N LEU A 1019 34.08 18.84 -21.46
CA LEU A 1019 33.96 18.91 -22.92
C LEU A 1019 32.95 19.98 -23.35
N GLY A 1020 31.85 20.13 -22.60
CA GLY A 1020 30.88 21.21 -22.70
C GLY A 1020 31.52 22.60 -22.68
N MET A 1021 32.37 22.82 -21.67
CA MET A 1021 33.06 24.10 -21.39
C MET A 1021 34.11 24.49 -22.42
N LEU A 1022 34.64 23.56 -23.24
CA LEU A 1022 35.62 23.88 -24.28
C LEU A 1022 35.10 24.87 -25.35
N SER A 1023 33.78 25.05 -25.43
CA SER A 1023 33.16 26.07 -26.30
C SER A 1023 33.16 27.49 -25.70
N ALA A 1024 33.51 27.62 -24.42
CA ALA A 1024 33.43 28.84 -23.63
C ALA A 1024 34.79 29.26 -23.03
N THR A 1025 35.72 28.33 -22.81
CA THR A 1025 37.02 28.62 -22.20
C THR A 1025 38.12 27.69 -22.72
N ASP A 1026 39.35 28.22 -22.86
CA ASP A 1026 40.56 27.50 -23.25
C ASP A 1026 41.43 27.08 -22.04
N ALA A 1027 40.88 27.15 -20.82
CA ALA A 1027 41.61 26.83 -19.61
C ALA A 1027 42.21 25.41 -19.65
N LEU A 1028 43.53 25.30 -19.46
CA LEU A 1028 44.26 24.02 -19.51
C LEU A 1028 43.69 22.98 -18.54
N ALA A 1029 43.20 23.41 -17.37
CA ALA A 1029 42.56 22.53 -16.39
C ALA A 1029 41.32 21.82 -16.98
N VAL A 1030 40.50 22.51 -17.78
CA VAL A 1030 39.29 21.95 -18.39
C VAL A 1030 39.66 20.84 -19.37
N ARG A 1031 40.61 21.09 -20.28
CA ARG A 1031 41.07 20.08 -21.26
C ARG A 1031 41.70 18.88 -20.57
N ARG A 1032 42.59 19.13 -19.61
CA ARG A 1032 43.26 18.07 -18.83
C ARG A 1032 42.26 17.19 -18.07
N ASP A 1033 41.26 17.80 -17.44
CA ASP A 1033 40.28 17.06 -16.65
C ASP A 1033 39.32 16.27 -17.56
N ALA A 1034 39.00 16.78 -18.76
CA ALA A 1034 38.25 16.02 -19.77
C ALA A 1034 39.01 14.76 -20.22
N GLU A 1035 40.31 14.87 -20.50
CA GLU A 1035 41.15 13.72 -20.87
C GLU A 1035 41.28 12.72 -19.71
N ARG A 1036 41.51 13.19 -18.48
CA ARG A 1036 41.53 12.34 -17.27
C ARG A 1036 40.24 11.56 -17.08
N ALA A 1037 39.10 12.20 -17.31
CA ALA A 1037 37.80 11.56 -17.21
C ALA A 1037 37.61 10.46 -18.26
N ILE A 1038 38.03 10.69 -19.50
CA ILE A 1038 38.03 9.67 -20.56
C ILE A 1038 38.93 8.50 -20.16
N ASP A 1039 40.16 8.75 -19.72
CA ASP A 1039 41.09 7.70 -19.25
C ASP A 1039 40.53 6.92 -18.05
N GLY A 1040 39.85 7.60 -17.12
CA GLY A 1040 39.13 6.98 -16.01
C GLY A 1040 38.03 6.03 -16.48
N VAL A 1041 37.18 6.46 -17.41
CA VAL A 1041 36.12 5.64 -18.02
C VAL A 1041 36.70 4.43 -18.76
N LEU A 1042 37.77 4.62 -19.52
CA LEU A 1042 38.43 3.53 -20.25
C LEU A 1042 39.05 2.50 -19.32
N ARG A 1043 39.65 2.92 -18.20
CA ARG A 1043 40.15 2.01 -17.15
C ARG A 1043 39.04 1.26 -16.44
N ALA A 1044 37.91 1.91 -16.18
CA ALA A 1044 36.75 1.27 -15.53
C ALA A 1044 36.04 0.25 -16.45
N GLY A 1045 36.13 0.43 -17.78
CA GLY A 1045 35.50 -0.44 -18.76
C GLY A 1045 33.96 -0.30 -18.83
N PRO A 1046 33.27 -1.21 -19.53
CA PRO A 1046 31.80 -1.22 -19.61
C PRO A 1046 31.10 -1.49 -18.27
N SER A 1047 29.93 -0.89 -18.08
CA SER A 1047 29.02 -1.09 -16.95
C SER A 1047 28.11 -2.31 -17.18
N PRO A 1048 27.64 -3.00 -16.11
CA PRO A 1048 26.58 -4.00 -16.22
C PRO A 1048 25.20 -3.39 -16.57
N LEU A 1049 25.03 -2.07 -16.45
CA LEU A 1049 23.82 -1.35 -16.81
C LEU A 1049 23.99 -0.59 -18.13
N ASP A 1050 22.89 -0.38 -18.85
CA ASP A 1050 22.86 0.30 -20.15
C ASP A 1050 22.31 1.72 -20.08
N GLN A 1051 21.39 2.03 -19.17
CA GLN A 1051 20.73 3.35 -19.12
C GLN A 1051 21.69 4.56 -19.06
N VAL A 1052 21.19 5.74 -19.45
CA VAL A 1052 22.02 6.94 -19.70
C VAL A 1052 22.63 7.55 -18.43
N CYS A 1053 21.88 7.61 -17.34
CA CYS A 1053 22.30 8.18 -16.06
C CYS A 1053 23.50 7.46 -15.40
N CYS A 1054 23.45 6.12 -15.31
CA CYS A 1054 24.45 5.32 -14.57
C CYS A 1054 25.06 4.15 -15.38
N GLY A 1055 24.64 3.95 -16.62
CA GLY A 1055 25.03 2.82 -17.46
C GLY A 1055 25.97 3.19 -18.60
N ASN A 1056 26.07 2.26 -19.56
CA ASN A 1056 26.97 2.35 -20.70
C ASN A 1056 26.68 3.55 -21.59
N PHE A 1057 25.42 3.91 -21.80
CA PHE A 1057 25.09 4.95 -22.77
C PHE A 1057 25.48 6.37 -22.29
N GLY A 1058 25.61 6.62 -20.99
CA GLY A 1058 26.25 7.84 -20.48
C GLY A 1058 27.76 7.89 -20.73
N ARG A 1059 28.45 6.75 -20.63
CA ARG A 1059 29.90 6.63 -20.93
C ARG A 1059 30.17 6.73 -22.43
N ILE A 1060 29.31 6.14 -23.25
CA ILE A 1060 29.36 6.23 -24.71
C ILE A 1060 29.22 7.69 -25.15
N GLU A 1061 28.31 8.45 -24.54
CA GLU A 1061 28.13 9.88 -24.85
C GLU A 1061 29.38 10.71 -24.55
N LEU A 1062 30.10 10.42 -23.45
CA LEU A 1062 31.39 11.04 -23.15
C LEU A 1062 32.38 10.79 -24.30
N LEU A 1063 32.51 9.54 -24.75
CA LEU A 1063 33.47 9.15 -25.79
C LEU A 1063 33.10 9.75 -27.15
N LEU A 1064 31.81 9.79 -27.52
CA LEU A 1064 31.33 10.43 -28.74
C LEU A 1064 31.62 11.94 -28.74
N THR A 1065 31.30 12.61 -27.64
CA THR A 1065 31.54 14.05 -27.48
C THR A 1065 33.03 14.34 -27.46
N GLY A 1066 33.83 13.50 -26.78
CA GLY A 1066 35.28 13.63 -26.70
C GLY A 1066 35.94 13.49 -28.07
N GLY A 1067 35.51 12.51 -28.88
CA GLY A 1067 36.03 12.32 -30.22
C GLY A 1067 35.80 13.54 -31.13
N THR A 1068 34.63 14.18 -30.97
CA THR A 1068 34.27 15.38 -31.73
C THR A 1068 35.00 16.63 -31.24
N ARG A 1069 34.93 16.93 -29.93
CA ARG A 1069 35.45 18.19 -29.36
C ARG A 1069 36.96 18.22 -29.13
N LEU A 1070 37.59 17.06 -28.95
CA LEU A 1070 39.05 16.94 -28.84
C LEU A 1070 39.70 16.60 -30.19
N GLY A 1071 38.90 16.32 -31.23
CA GLY A 1071 39.41 15.94 -32.56
C GLY A 1071 40.12 14.58 -32.58
N ASN A 1072 39.69 13.63 -31.73
CA ASN A 1072 40.31 12.31 -31.62
C ASN A 1072 39.36 11.19 -32.07
N PRO A 1073 39.46 10.71 -33.33
CA PRO A 1073 38.54 9.72 -33.88
C PRO A 1073 38.61 8.34 -33.19
N ALA A 1074 39.67 8.05 -32.44
CA ALA A 1074 39.78 6.82 -31.67
C ALA A 1074 38.67 6.72 -30.60
N TYR A 1075 38.29 7.83 -29.98
CA TYR A 1075 37.19 7.86 -29.00
C TYR A 1075 35.85 7.54 -29.65
N THR A 1076 35.58 8.07 -30.85
CA THR A 1076 34.38 7.72 -31.62
C THR A 1076 34.36 6.24 -31.99
N GLY A 1077 35.52 5.66 -32.36
CA GLY A 1077 35.64 4.22 -32.61
C GLY A 1077 35.31 3.36 -31.40
N LEU A 1078 35.82 3.73 -30.22
CA LEU A 1078 35.53 3.02 -28.96
C LEU A 1078 34.06 3.14 -28.56
N ALA A 1079 33.46 4.34 -28.70
CA ALA A 1079 32.06 4.57 -28.42
C ALA A 1079 31.15 3.65 -29.27
N ARG A 1080 31.45 3.53 -30.56
CA ARG A 1080 30.75 2.62 -31.47
C ARG A 1080 30.89 1.16 -31.06
N ALA A 1081 32.09 0.71 -30.67
CA ALA A 1081 32.31 -0.66 -30.21
C ALA A 1081 31.52 -0.98 -28.92
N TRP A 1082 31.48 -0.05 -27.97
CA TRP A 1082 30.71 -0.22 -26.72
C TRP A 1082 29.20 -0.23 -26.98
N CYS A 1083 28.75 0.58 -27.95
CA CYS A 1083 27.38 0.55 -28.45
C CYS A 1083 27.03 -0.83 -29.02
N SER A 1084 27.87 -1.41 -29.90
CA SER A 1084 27.66 -2.75 -30.45
C SER A 1084 27.53 -3.82 -29.37
N ALA A 1085 28.46 -3.81 -28.41
CA ALA A 1085 28.48 -4.79 -27.33
C ALA A 1085 27.21 -4.71 -26.47
N SER A 1086 26.68 -3.50 -26.27
CA SER A 1086 25.44 -3.29 -25.52
C SER A 1086 24.22 -3.80 -26.29
N ILE A 1087 24.13 -3.55 -27.60
CA ILE A 1087 23.06 -4.08 -28.47
C ILE A 1087 23.09 -5.62 -28.51
N GLN A 1088 24.29 -6.21 -28.70
CA GLN A 1088 24.44 -7.67 -28.76
C GLN A 1088 24.03 -8.31 -27.43
N ARG A 1089 24.47 -7.75 -26.30
CA ARG A 1089 24.05 -8.19 -24.96
C ARG A 1089 22.55 -8.06 -24.75
N ALA A 1090 21.94 -6.99 -25.25
CA ALA A 1090 20.49 -6.80 -25.16
C ALA A 1090 19.74 -7.87 -25.97
N ARG A 1091 20.14 -8.11 -27.22
CA ARG A 1091 19.53 -9.13 -28.09
C ARG A 1091 19.68 -10.56 -27.53
N SER A 1092 20.81 -10.89 -26.90
CA SER A 1092 21.01 -12.20 -26.27
C SER A 1092 20.35 -12.34 -24.89
N GLY A 1093 20.16 -11.23 -24.19
CA GLY A 1093 19.73 -11.19 -22.79
C GLY A 1093 18.26 -10.80 -22.56
N GLY A 1094 17.44 -10.76 -23.61
CA GLY A 1094 16.02 -10.38 -23.51
C GLY A 1094 15.75 -8.88 -23.34
N GLY A 1095 16.72 -8.03 -23.66
CA GLY A 1095 16.61 -6.56 -23.61
C GLY A 1095 17.78 -5.87 -22.91
N PHE A 1096 17.83 -4.54 -23.03
CA PHE A 1096 18.83 -3.70 -22.36
C PHE A 1096 18.72 -3.81 -20.85
N ALA A 1097 19.86 -3.78 -20.15
CA ALA A 1097 19.90 -3.84 -18.69
C ALA A 1097 19.65 -2.45 -18.09
N LEU A 1098 18.48 -2.22 -17.50
CA LEU A 1098 18.10 -0.89 -17.02
C LEU A 1098 18.38 -0.73 -15.52
N MET A 1099 17.95 -1.70 -14.73
CA MET A 1099 18.19 -1.77 -13.29
C MET A 1099 18.46 -3.23 -12.88
N ARG A 1100 18.80 -3.45 -11.61
CA ARG A 1100 19.00 -4.80 -11.08
C ARG A 1100 17.70 -5.61 -11.19
N GLY A 1101 17.75 -6.72 -11.93
CA GLY A 1101 16.58 -7.59 -12.17
C GLY A 1101 15.60 -7.07 -13.25
N LEU A 1102 15.89 -5.92 -13.86
CA LEU A 1102 15.02 -5.26 -14.85
C LEU A 1102 15.73 -5.14 -16.20
N ARG A 1103 15.17 -5.82 -17.22
CA ARG A 1103 15.64 -5.76 -18.61
C ARG A 1103 14.50 -5.41 -19.57
N GLY A 1104 14.82 -4.83 -20.73
CA GLY A 1104 13.81 -4.60 -21.78
C GLY A 1104 12.89 -3.41 -21.52
N ALA A 1105 11.63 -3.45 -21.95
CA ALA A 1105 10.74 -2.28 -22.03
C ALA A 1105 10.07 -1.83 -20.72
N HIS A 1106 10.59 -2.31 -19.58
CA HIS A 1106 10.00 -2.07 -18.27
C HIS A 1106 10.26 -0.66 -17.71
N HIS A 1107 11.30 0.02 -18.19
CA HIS A 1107 11.55 1.42 -17.84
C HIS A 1107 11.65 2.27 -19.12
N ARG A 1108 10.79 3.28 -19.22
CA ARG A 1108 10.48 3.96 -20.50
C ARG A 1108 11.04 5.38 -20.56
N GLY A 1109 11.32 5.97 -19.40
CA GLY A 1109 11.92 7.29 -19.22
C GLY A 1109 13.27 7.49 -19.91
N PHE A 1110 13.77 8.72 -19.93
CA PHE A 1110 14.98 9.07 -20.69
C PHE A 1110 16.24 8.64 -19.94
N PHE A 1111 16.38 9.03 -18.68
CA PHE A 1111 17.63 8.85 -17.96
C PHE A 1111 17.83 7.42 -17.50
N GLN A 1112 16.78 6.75 -17.04
CA GLN A 1112 16.85 5.38 -16.53
C GLN A 1112 16.24 4.33 -17.47
N GLY A 1113 15.65 4.74 -18.60
CA GLY A 1113 14.88 3.87 -19.48
C GLY A 1113 15.33 3.81 -20.94
N LEU A 1114 14.48 3.16 -21.74
CA LEU A 1114 14.76 2.89 -23.15
C LEU A 1114 14.82 4.14 -24.03
N SER A 1115 14.06 5.20 -23.74
CA SER A 1115 14.01 6.37 -24.63
C SER A 1115 15.35 7.10 -24.71
N GLY A 1116 16.10 7.18 -23.60
CA GLY A 1116 17.46 7.73 -23.63
C GLY A 1116 18.47 6.82 -24.32
N ILE A 1117 18.35 5.49 -24.15
CA ILE A 1117 19.17 4.54 -24.90
C ILE A 1117 18.92 4.70 -26.41
N GLY A 1118 17.65 4.74 -26.83
CA GLY A 1118 17.24 4.98 -28.21
C GLY A 1118 17.79 6.30 -28.74
N TYR A 1119 17.73 7.38 -27.95
CA TYR A 1119 18.28 8.67 -28.31
C TYR A 1119 19.81 8.63 -28.51
N SER A 1120 20.54 8.02 -27.57
CA SER A 1120 22.00 7.86 -27.67
C SER A 1120 22.41 6.95 -28.83
N LEU A 1121 21.62 5.93 -29.17
CA LEU A 1121 21.82 5.11 -30.37
C LEU A 1121 21.74 5.94 -31.65
N LEU A 1122 20.74 6.83 -31.75
CA LEU A 1122 20.62 7.75 -32.89
C LEU A 1122 21.79 8.75 -32.96
N ARG A 1123 22.27 9.26 -31.82
CA ARG A 1123 23.50 10.09 -31.78
C ARG A 1123 24.75 9.32 -32.20
N GLY A 1124 24.84 8.04 -31.87
CA GLY A 1124 25.93 7.16 -32.30
C GLY A 1124 25.92 6.91 -33.82
N TYR A 1125 24.74 6.92 -34.44
CA TYR A 1125 24.53 6.85 -35.88
C TYR A 1125 24.84 8.18 -36.58
N ASP A 1126 24.27 9.28 -36.09
CA ASP A 1126 24.44 10.64 -36.64
C ASP A 1126 24.65 11.66 -35.51
N THR A 1127 25.92 11.91 -35.18
CA THR A 1127 26.32 12.73 -34.03
C THR A 1127 26.07 14.23 -34.22
N HIS A 1128 26.04 14.72 -35.46
CA HIS A 1128 25.94 16.15 -35.75
C HIS A 1128 24.50 16.65 -35.89
N ARG A 1129 23.56 15.75 -36.22
CA ARG A 1129 22.16 16.11 -36.46
C ARG A 1129 21.35 16.31 -35.18
N LEU A 1130 21.74 15.66 -34.09
CA LEU A 1130 20.99 15.67 -32.83
C LEU A 1130 21.74 16.43 -31.73
N PRO A 1131 21.07 17.21 -30.87
CA PRO A 1131 21.72 17.92 -29.76
C PRO A 1131 22.21 16.96 -28.66
N ASN A 1132 23.15 17.39 -27.82
CA ASN A 1132 23.56 16.59 -26.67
C ASN A 1132 22.64 16.88 -25.48
N VAL A 1133 21.62 16.04 -25.27
CA VAL A 1133 20.65 16.19 -24.18
C VAL A 1133 21.30 16.05 -22.81
N LEU A 1134 22.41 15.30 -22.68
CA LEU A 1134 23.14 15.16 -21.41
C LEU A 1134 23.95 16.43 -21.05
N LEU A 1135 24.11 17.35 -22.01
CA LEU A 1135 24.66 18.70 -21.83
C LEU A 1135 23.58 19.78 -21.91
N PHE A 1136 22.32 19.43 -22.15
CA PHE A 1136 21.20 20.37 -22.28
C PHE A 1136 21.43 21.42 -23.39
N GLU A 1137 21.95 20.98 -24.52
CA GLU A 1137 22.25 21.82 -25.69
C GLU A 1137 21.04 22.17 -26.53
#